data_AF-A0A7X3GJ18-F1
#
_entry.id   AF-A0A7X3GJ18-F1
#
_cell.length_a   1.000
_cell.length_b   1.000
_cell.length_c   1.000
_cell.angle_alpha   90.00
_cell.angle_beta   90.00
_cell.angle_gamma   90.00
#
_symmetry.space_group_name_H-M   'P 1'
#
loop_
_entity.id
_entity.type
_entity.pdbx_description
1 polymer ?
#
loop_
_entity_poly.entity_id
_entity_poly.type
_entity_poly.pdbx_seq_one_letter_code
_entity_poly.pdbx_strand_id
1 'polypeptide(L)'
;MNKLRKKIATVSVLALITSLCSIFPAVSSAAIPPSPANATIFGPNVYVFDPSMAAGDIQGVANGIYGQQETNEFGSQRYAMLFKPGAYNVNFNVGYYTSVAGIGQNPGDVTINGGVNVNADWDNGNATRNFWRSIENLTITPTGGKTQFAVSQAAPMRRVHIKGGLDLFDFDSNWNAGWASGGYIADTIVDGAVVPASQQQFFARNSQWGSWANGVWNMVFVGDNNAPAGQFPNPPYTVVDKTPIMREKPYLYINNAGQYQVFVPSLQTNTQGVTWANGSTPGQSLSIDQFYIAQPATATAATINAALSQGKNLLFTPGVYHLNDTIRVQNANTVVLGIGMPTLVPDNGQVAMSVADVDGVKLAGLVFDAGPQNSASLLEVGPTGSAVNHAANPTSLHDLYFRTGGALAGKNDTALKINSNQVIGEHFWIWRADHGAGASWATNVSKNGLVVNGADVTVYGLFNEHHNEYQTLWNGNGGRVYFYQSEIPYDVPNQSSWMSKNGTVNGYASYKVADSVTSHEAWGVGVYSYFRDAAVKLNSAIEVPNVQGVKIHHMTSIWLSGVAGSEITHVINNIGGTVYANNPTAAMRQTVDEFVGTGAGDTQAPSTPSNLAATAVSSSQINLNWNASTDNVGVTGYDIYRNGAIVGSSATASYSDTGLAASTAYNYTVRAKDGAGNASAASNTATATTQAGGGGGGTGTALDRTGWTATSTPSSGDPASNLFDGSLATRWSAGAPMAPGQSLVIDMKAAKSFSKIVMDSTGSANDYARGYEVYVSSDGTAWGSAIATGTGTGAVITVNFAAQNARYIKIVQTGTATSWWSIHELNVFGTGGGGGGSGTVYDRTGWTASSTPSSGDVASNLLDGSMATRWSTGTAMAPGQSLTVDMKAAKSISKLVMDSTGSDNDYARGYQVFVSNDGTNWGSAIASGAGTGPIVTVTFAAQNARYVKVVQTGTATSWWSIRELNLYS
;
A
#
# COMPACT_ATOMS: atom_id res chain seq x y z
N MET A 1 -42.03 29.70 35.34
CA MET A 1 -41.95 29.06 36.67
C MET A 1 -41.79 27.55 36.54
N ASN A 2 -40.55 27.07 36.74
CA ASN A 2 -40.16 25.85 37.49
C ASN A 2 -40.77 24.47 37.14
N LYS A 3 -40.07 23.36 36.92
CA LYS A 3 -38.72 22.83 37.28
C LYS A 3 -38.54 21.50 36.48
N LEU A 4 -37.40 21.07 35.92
CA LEU A 4 -36.06 20.74 36.43
C LEU A 4 -35.86 19.22 36.74
N ARG A 5 -34.95 18.56 35.96
CA ARG A 5 -34.01 17.44 36.26
C ARG A 5 -34.56 16.04 36.64
N LYS A 6 -33.81 14.92 36.66
CA LYS A 6 -32.70 14.26 35.89
C LYS A 6 -32.34 12.99 36.73
N LYS A 7 -31.93 11.88 36.09
CA LYS A 7 -31.16 10.69 36.60
C LYS A 7 -31.95 9.46 37.17
N ILE A 8 -31.91 8.28 36.52
CA ILE A 8 -30.95 7.12 36.56
C ILE A 8 -31.21 6.14 37.72
N ALA A 9 -31.52 4.86 37.42
CA ALA A 9 -30.89 3.64 37.97
C ALA A 9 -31.42 2.35 37.29
N THR A 10 -30.56 1.33 37.25
CA THR A 10 -30.47 0.17 36.34
C THR A 10 -30.85 -1.15 37.04
N VAL A 11 -31.18 -2.21 36.28
CA VAL A 11 -30.87 -3.68 36.43
C VAL A 11 -31.88 -4.49 35.57
N SER A 12 -31.52 -4.95 34.34
CA SER A 12 -30.98 -6.27 33.93
C SER A 12 -32.01 -7.42 34.07
N VAL A 13 -32.38 -8.26 33.06
CA VAL A 13 -31.57 -9.29 32.36
C VAL A 13 -32.39 -9.95 31.20
N LEU A 14 -31.73 -10.20 30.03
CA LEU A 14 -31.97 -11.19 28.92
C LEU A 14 -33.36 -11.29 28.22
N ALA A 15 -33.53 -11.49 26.91
CA ALA A 15 -32.66 -11.93 25.81
C ALA A 15 -33.31 -11.64 24.45
N LEU A 16 -32.51 -11.81 23.39
CA LEU A 16 -32.80 -11.97 21.96
C LEU A 16 -32.67 -10.74 21.05
N ILE A 17 -31.59 -10.80 20.29
CA ILE A 17 -31.12 -9.89 19.24
C ILE A 17 -32.04 -10.02 18.03
N THR A 18 -32.76 -8.95 17.70
CA THR A 18 -33.22 -8.65 16.34
C THR A 18 -32.65 -7.29 15.97
N SER A 19 -31.52 -7.32 15.25
CA SER A 19 -30.97 -6.14 14.60
C SER A 19 -32.01 -5.64 13.60
N LEU A 20 -32.52 -4.42 13.81
CA LEU A 20 -33.35 -3.72 12.85
C LEU A 20 -32.50 -3.38 11.62
N CYS A 21 -32.59 -4.20 10.58
CA CYS A 21 -32.40 -3.73 9.22
C CYS A 21 -33.42 -2.62 8.97
N SER A 22 -32.93 -1.40 8.75
CA SER A 22 -33.73 -0.34 8.13
C SER A 22 -34.00 -0.76 6.69
N ILE A 23 -35.15 -1.39 6.46
CA ILE A 23 -35.65 -1.69 5.12
C ILE A 23 -36.08 -0.35 4.53
N PHE A 24 -35.20 0.27 3.73
CA PHE A 24 -35.64 1.30 2.80
C PHE A 24 -36.61 0.64 1.81
N PRO A 25 -37.76 1.26 1.49
CA PRO A 25 -38.64 0.72 0.46
C PRO A 25 -37.87 0.71 -0.87
N ALA A 26 -37.66 -0.47 -1.43
CA ALA A 26 -37.15 -0.62 -2.78
C ALA A 26 -38.13 0.05 -3.73
N VAL A 27 -37.75 1.22 -4.26
CA VAL A 27 -38.46 1.82 -5.37
C VAL A 27 -38.26 0.86 -6.54
N SER A 28 -39.33 0.17 -6.94
CA SER A 28 -39.35 -0.64 -8.16
C SER A 28 -39.00 0.29 -9.33
N SER A 29 -37.75 0.28 -9.81
CA SER A 29 -37.40 1.03 -11.02
C SER A 29 -38.21 0.46 -12.17
N ALA A 30 -38.84 1.33 -12.97
CA ALA A 30 -39.51 0.89 -14.18
C ALA A 30 -38.49 0.16 -15.07
N ALA A 31 -38.87 -1.00 -15.61
CA ALA A 31 -38.00 -1.72 -16.54
C ALA A 31 -37.70 -0.84 -17.76
N ILE A 32 -36.45 -0.83 -18.22
CA ILE A 32 -36.08 -0.15 -19.46
C ILE A 32 -36.91 -0.77 -20.60
N PRO A 33 -37.58 0.04 -21.43
CA PRO A 33 -38.37 -0.48 -22.54
C PRO A 33 -37.55 -1.42 -23.44
N PRO A 34 -38.11 -2.56 -23.87
CA PRO A 34 -37.46 -3.41 -24.87
C PRO A 34 -37.15 -2.60 -26.13
N SER A 35 -35.95 -2.72 -26.66
CA SER A 35 -35.51 -1.97 -27.83
C SER A 35 -34.63 -2.82 -28.73
N PRO A 36 -34.78 -2.77 -30.07
CA PRO A 36 -33.83 -3.42 -30.97
C PRO A 36 -32.43 -2.77 -30.92
N ALA A 37 -32.30 -1.58 -30.33
CA ALA A 37 -31.03 -0.85 -30.25
C ALA A 37 -29.94 -1.58 -29.45
N ASN A 38 -30.29 -2.51 -28.54
CA ASN A 38 -29.31 -3.27 -27.76
C ASN A 38 -28.99 -4.67 -28.29
N ALA A 39 -29.52 -5.03 -29.47
CA ALA A 39 -29.14 -6.24 -30.19
C ALA A 39 -27.81 -6.01 -30.96
N THR A 40 -26.71 -5.83 -30.22
CA THR A 40 -25.41 -5.45 -30.78
C THR A 40 -24.30 -6.43 -30.39
N ILE A 41 -23.17 -6.36 -31.10
CA ILE A 41 -21.95 -7.13 -30.75
C ILE A 41 -21.34 -6.71 -29.40
N PHE A 42 -21.76 -5.57 -28.84
CA PHE A 42 -21.24 -5.02 -27.59
C PHE A 42 -22.04 -5.48 -26.36
N GLY A 43 -23.05 -6.32 -26.55
CA GLY A 43 -23.86 -6.87 -25.47
C GLY A 43 -25.03 -5.97 -25.06
N PRO A 44 -25.81 -6.40 -24.05
CA PRO A 44 -27.16 -5.89 -23.78
C PRO A 44 -27.20 -4.48 -23.17
N ASN A 45 -26.08 -4.00 -22.65
CA ASN A 45 -25.96 -2.70 -21.99
C ASN A 45 -25.55 -1.56 -22.93
N VAL A 46 -25.38 -1.88 -24.23
CA VAL A 46 -25.01 -0.92 -25.26
C VAL A 46 -26.18 -0.74 -26.21
N TYR A 47 -26.71 0.47 -26.27
CA TYR A 47 -27.83 0.86 -27.13
C TYR A 47 -27.27 1.65 -28.32
N VAL A 48 -27.36 1.08 -29.52
CA VAL A 48 -26.96 1.73 -30.77
C VAL A 48 -28.20 2.21 -31.51
N PHE A 49 -28.40 3.53 -31.53
CA PHE A 49 -29.52 4.17 -32.20
C PHE A 49 -29.19 4.51 -33.65
N ASP A 50 -30.15 4.26 -34.54
CA ASP A 50 -30.09 4.62 -35.96
C ASP A 50 -31.09 5.76 -36.26
N PRO A 51 -30.82 6.67 -37.22
CA PRO A 51 -31.74 7.77 -37.52
C PRO A 51 -33.12 7.32 -38.00
N SER A 52 -33.28 6.06 -38.43
CA SER A 52 -34.60 5.51 -38.78
C SER A 52 -35.47 5.18 -37.58
N MET A 53 -34.92 5.14 -36.35
CA MET A 53 -35.68 4.83 -35.14
C MET A 53 -36.55 6.01 -34.73
N ALA A 54 -37.77 5.73 -34.24
CA ALA A 54 -38.67 6.79 -33.82
C ALA A 54 -38.10 7.55 -32.60
N ALA A 55 -38.16 8.88 -32.64
CA ALA A 55 -37.66 9.72 -31.55
C ALA A 55 -38.28 9.37 -30.19
N GLY A 56 -39.56 9.01 -30.15
CA GLY A 56 -40.24 8.56 -28.93
C GLY A 56 -39.66 7.29 -28.33
N ASP A 57 -39.19 6.35 -29.15
CA ASP A 57 -38.60 5.10 -28.69
C ASP A 57 -37.20 5.34 -28.11
N ILE A 58 -36.39 6.16 -28.80
CA ILE A 58 -35.07 6.59 -28.32
C ILE A 58 -35.21 7.34 -26.99
N GLN A 59 -36.14 8.31 -26.94
CA GLN A 59 -36.44 9.07 -25.73
C GLN A 59 -36.90 8.16 -24.58
N GLY A 60 -37.75 7.16 -24.87
CA GLY A 60 -38.22 6.19 -23.89
C GLY A 60 -37.09 5.36 -23.29
N VAL A 61 -36.14 4.90 -24.11
CA VAL A 61 -34.95 4.19 -23.63
C VAL A 61 -34.05 5.11 -22.80
N ALA A 62 -33.75 6.31 -23.29
CA ALA A 62 -32.90 7.27 -22.58
C ALA A 62 -33.48 7.65 -21.22
N ASN A 63 -34.78 7.92 -21.14
CA ASN A 63 -35.48 8.21 -19.90
C ASN A 63 -35.50 6.99 -18.96
N GLY A 64 -35.65 5.78 -19.49
CA GLY A 64 -35.58 4.55 -18.70
C GLY A 64 -34.22 4.35 -18.06
N ILE A 65 -33.13 4.54 -18.81
CA ILE A 65 -31.76 4.49 -18.29
C ILE A 65 -31.56 5.59 -17.24
N TYR A 66 -31.96 6.83 -17.52
CA TYR A 66 -31.85 7.93 -16.58
C TYR A 66 -32.60 7.66 -15.28
N GLY A 67 -33.86 7.22 -15.33
CA GLY A 67 -34.65 6.93 -14.13
C GLY A 67 -34.06 5.80 -13.27
N GLN A 68 -33.25 4.92 -13.85
CA GLN A 68 -32.48 3.93 -13.10
C GLN A 68 -31.17 4.49 -12.55
N GLN A 69 -30.51 5.38 -13.29
CA GLN A 69 -29.14 5.82 -13.02
C GLN A 69 -29.04 7.18 -12.34
N GLU A 70 -30.10 7.97 -12.22
CA GLU A 70 -30.08 9.32 -11.64
C GLU A 70 -29.49 9.34 -10.23
N THR A 71 -29.93 8.42 -9.36
CA THR A 71 -29.47 8.32 -7.96
C THR A 71 -28.58 7.10 -7.71
N ASN A 72 -28.12 6.41 -8.76
CA ASN A 72 -27.43 5.13 -8.66
C ASN A 72 -25.91 5.29 -8.52
N GLU A 73 -25.49 6.08 -7.53
CA GLU A 73 -24.10 6.47 -7.30
C GLU A 73 -23.17 5.24 -7.17
N PHE A 74 -23.58 4.19 -6.45
CA PHE A 74 -22.72 3.02 -6.19
C PHE A 74 -23.24 1.71 -6.80
N GLY A 75 -24.24 1.76 -7.68
CA GLY A 75 -24.76 0.56 -8.32
C GLY A 75 -23.78 -0.09 -9.28
N SER A 76 -24.09 -1.33 -9.67
CA SER A 76 -23.29 -2.11 -10.62
C SER A 76 -23.71 -1.90 -12.08
N GLN A 77 -24.84 -1.24 -12.32
CA GLN A 77 -25.36 -1.03 -13.67
C GLN A 77 -24.55 0.04 -14.41
N ARG A 78 -24.31 -0.23 -15.69
CA ARG A 78 -23.45 0.53 -16.59
C ARG A 78 -24.13 0.57 -17.95
N TYR A 79 -24.13 1.71 -18.63
CA TYR A 79 -24.80 1.87 -19.93
C TYR A 79 -23.98 2.69 -20.92
N ALA A 80 -24.09 2.35 -22.19
CA ALA A 80 -23.62 3.18 -23.29
C ALA A 80 -24.77 3.45 -24.28
N MET A 81 -24.99 4.72 -24.59
CA MET A 81 -25.91 5.19 -25.64
C MET A 81 -25.08 5.70 -26.81
N LEU A 82 -25.12 4.98 -27.92
CA LEU A 82 -24.33 5.25 -29.13
C LEU A 82 -25.26 5.67 -30.27
N PHE A 83 -24.95 6.77 -30.94
CA PHE A 83 -25.77 7.34 -32.01
C PHE A 83 -25.01 7.26 -33.34
N LYS A 84 -25.56 6.52 -34.31
CA LYS A 84 -25.01 6.47 -35.68
C LYS A 84 -25.06 7.85 -36.36
N PRO A 85 -24.25 8.07 -37.40
CA PRO A 85 -24.33 9.28 -38.21
C PRO A 85 -25.77 9.61 -38.65
N GLY A 86 -26.20 10.84 -38.40
CA GLY A 86 -27.55 11.34 -38.70
C GLY A 86 -28.06 12.34 -37.66
N ALA A 87 -29.36 12.65 -37.74
CA ALA A 87 -30.01 13.63 -36.88
C ALA A 87 -31.13 13.02 -36.04
N TYR A 88 -31.20 13.39 -34.77
CA TYR A 88 -32.12 12.83 -33.78
C TYR A 88 -32.84 13.94 -33.03
N ASN A 89 -34.17 13.86 -32.91
CA ASN A 89 -34.98 14.85 -32.21
C ASN A 89 -35.31 14.37 -30.80
N VAL A 90 -34.33 14.41 -29.89
CA VAL A 90 -34.45 13.89 -28.51
C VAL A 90 -33.82 14.84 -27.50
N ASN A 91 -34.38 14.90 -26.30
CA ASN A 91 -33.90 15.74 -25.20
C ASN A 91 -33.97 14.97 -23.89
N PHE A 92 -32.83 14.57 -23.34
CA PHE A 92 -32.76 13.68 -22.18
C PHE A 92 -31.62 14.05 -21.22
N ASN A 93 -31.71 13.53 -20.00
CA ASN A 93 -30.70 13.66 -18.96
C ASN A 93 -29.82 12.41 -18.88
N VAL A 94 -28.58 12.56 -18.43
CA VAL A 94 -27.58 11.50 -18.28
C VAL A 94 -27.26 11.30 -16.80
N GLY A 95 -27.58 10.11 -16.27
CA GLY A 95 -27.33 9.72 -14.88
C GLY A 95 -25.93 9.12 -14.66
N TYR A 96 -25.73 8.52 -13.49
CA TYR A 96 -24.48 7.81 -13.17
C TYR A 96 -24.18 6.67 -14.16
N TYR A 97 -22.89 6.39 -14.30
CA TYR A 97 -22.28 5.35 -15.15
C TYR A 97 -22.89 5.20 -16.54
N THR A 98 -23.17 6.33 -17.18
CA THR A 98 -23.77 6.37 -18.51
C THR A 98 -22.86 7.17 -19.44
N SER A 99 -22.42 6.56 -20.53
CA SER A 99 -21.72 7.25 -21.61
C SER A 99 -22.66 7.51 -22.77
N VAL A 100 -22.69 8.73 -23.29
CA VAL A 100 -23.38 9.11 -24.52
C VAL A 100 -22.34 9.45 -25.57
N ALA A 101 -22.41 8.81 -26.74
CA ALA A 101 -21.48 9.13 -27.82
C ALA A 101 -22.13 9.09 -29.20
N GLY A 102 -21.73 10.04 -30.06
CA GLY A 102 -21.89 9.88 -31.50
C GLY A 102 -20.79 8.95 -32.03
N ILE A 103 -21.18 7.99 -32.88
CA ILE A 103 -20.24 7.04 -33.51
C ILE A 103 -20.00 7.39 -34.98
N GLY A 104 -20.03 8.68 -35.33
CA GLY A 104 -19.46 9.19 -36.59
C GLY A 104 -17.96 9.43 -36.49
N GLN A 105 -17.29 9.73 -37.61
CA GLN A 105 -15.86 10.05 -37.56
C GLN A 105 -15.62 11.42 -36.90
N ASN A 106 -16.53 12.36 -37.12
CA ASN A 106 -16.45 13.73 -36.60
C ASN A 106 -17.72 14.11 -35.81
N PRO A 107 -17.65 15.11 -34.91
CA PRO A 107 -18.80 15.53 -34.11
C PRO A 107 -20.00 16.00 -34.95
N GLY A 108 -19.74 16.55 -36.15
CA GLY A 108 -20.77 17.00 -37.09
C GLY A 108 -21.58 15.88 -37.73
N ASP A 109 -21.10 14.63 -37.69
CA ASP A 109 -21.78 13.49 -38.32
C ASP A 109 -23.03 13.07 -37.55
N VAL A 110 -23.11 13.41 -36.26
CA VAL A 110 -24.23 13.06 -35.37
C VAL A 110 -24.78 14.33 -34.76
N THR A 111 -26.04 14.64 -35.02
CA THR A 111 -26.72 15.83 -34.46
C THR A 111 -27.89 15.43 -33.57
N ILE A 112 -27.87 15.88 -32.32
CA ILE A 112 -28.99 15.83 -31.39
C ILE A 112 -29.71 17.18 -31.41
N ASN A 113 -30.88 17.25 -32.05
CA ASN A 113 -31.79 18.39 -31.97
C ASN A 113 -32.65 18.24 -30.71
N GLY A 114 -32.21 18.84 -29.61
CA GLY A 114 -32.86 18.68 -28.33
C GLY A 114 -31.94 18.93 -27.16
N GLY A 115 -31.37 17.89 -26.57
CA GLY A 115 -30.43 18.06 -25.47
C GLY A 115 -29.86 16.74 -24.93
N VAL A 116 -28.60 16.79 -24.52
CA VAL A 116 -27.94 15.75 -23.74
C VAL A 116 -27.44 16.45 -22.48
N ASN A 117 -28.21 16.35 -21.40
CA ASN A 117 -28.03 17.21 -20.24
C ASN A 117 -27.60 16.42 -19.00
N VAL A 118 -27.03 17.12 -18.04
CA VAL A 118 -26.83 16.65 -16.67
C VAL A 118 -27.34 17.72 -15.73
N ASN A 119 -28.39 17.40 -14.98
CA ASN A 119 -28.95 18.21 -13.90
C ASN A 119 -28.54 17.62 -12.54
N ALA A 120 -28.88 18.32 -11.47
CA ALA A 120 -28.67 17.92 -10.09
C ALA A 120 -29.98 17.98 -9.28
N ASP A 121 -31.14 17.89 -9.96
CA ASP A 121 -32.46 17.90 -9.33
C ASP A 121 -32.61 16.86 -8.21
N TRP A 122 -31.98 15.69 -8.38
CA TRP A 122 -32.01 14.60 -7.41
C TRP A 122 -31.41 14.95 -6.03
N ASP A 123 -30.55 15.98 -5.97
CA ASP A 123 -29.95 16.51 -4.75
C ASP A 123 -30.19 18.03 -4.62
N ASN A 124 -31.37 18.51 -5.05
CA ASN A 124 -31.80 19.91 -4.93
C ASN A 124 -30.77 20.91 -5.52
N GLY A 125 -30.28 20.64 -6.72
CA GLY A 125 -29.31 21.48 -7.42
C GLY A 125 -27.86 21.30 -6.97
N ASN A 126 -27.59 20.46 -5.95
CA ASN A 126 -26.24 20.16 -5.51
C ASN A 126 -25.56 19.15 -6.45
N ALA A 127 -24.67 19.62 -7.31
CA ALA A 127 -23.94 18.81 -8.28
C ALA A 127 -22.66 18.19 -7.73
N THR A 128 -22.30 18.36 -6.44
CA THR A 128 -21.03 17.87 -5.86
C THR A 128 -20.85 16.35 -5.95
N ARG A 129 -21.92 15.60 -6.25
CA ARG A 129 -21.89 14.14 -6.46
C ARG A 129 -22.21 13.69 -7.88
N ASN A 130 -22.33 14.59 -8.84
CA ASN A 130 -22.63 14.23 -10.24
C ASN A 130 -21.41 13.67 -10.98
N PHE A 131 -20.98 12.47 -10.58
CA PHE A 131 -19.80 11.76 -11.08
C PHE A 131 -20.11 10.81 -12.23
N TRP A 132 -19.06 10.17 -12.74
CA TRP A 132 -19.07 8.95 -13.55
C TRP A 132 -20.07 8.98 -14.71
N ARG A 133 -19.90 9.88 -15.67
CA ARG A 133 -20.66 9.88 -16.94
C ARG A 133 -19.81 10.46 -18.05
N SER A 134 -20.21 10.36 -19.31
CA SER A 134 -19.47 11.03 -20.39
C SER A 134 -20.36 11.42 -21.56
N ILE A 135 -19.97 12.49 -22.26
CA ILE A 135 -20.57 12.93 -23.52
C ILE A 135 -19.45 13.10 -24.55
N GLU A 136 -19.57 12.42 -25.69
CA GLU A 136 -18.50 12.40 -26.68
C GLU A 136 -18.96 12.47 -28.15
N ASN A 137 -18.20 13.18 -29.00
CA ASN A 137 -18.22 13.07 -30.46
C ASN A 137 -19.60 13.26 -31.13
N LEU A 138 -20.29 14.35 -30.77
CA LEU A 138 -21.60 14.69 -31.33
C LEU A 138 -21.84 16.21 -31.35
N THR A 139 -22.83 16.63 -32.12
CA THR A 139 -23.35 17.99 -32.15
C THR A 139 -24.65 18.07 -31.35
N ILE A 140 -24.79 19.05 -30.46
CA ILE A 140 -26.03 19.34 -29.73
C ILE A 140 -26.59 20.66 -30.24
N THR A 141 -27.84 20.64 -30.69
CA THR A 141 -28.64 21.84 -30.98
C THR A 141 -29.71 21.98 -29.90
N PRO A 142 -29.44 22.73 -28.81
CA PRO A 142 -30.30 22.73 -27.63
C PRO A 142 -31.67 23.38 -27.85
N THR A 143 -32.78 22.74 -27.45
CA THR A 143 -34.16 23.28 -27.61
C THR A 143 -34.37 24.64 -26.92
N GLY A 144 -33.65 24.90 -25.82
CA GLY A 144 -33.69 26.16 -25.08
C GLY A 144 -32.52 27.11 -25.36
N GLY A 145 -31.71 26.83 -26.40
CA GLY A 145 -30.50 27.59 -26.71
C GLY A 145 -29.32 27.31 -25.78
N LYS A 146 -29.47 26.43 -24.78
CA LYS A 146 -28.42 26.01 -23.86
C LYS A 146 -28.45 24.52 -23.54
N THR A 147 -27.27 23.95 -23.33
CA THR A 147 -27.07 22.62 -22.73
C THR A 147 -26.71 22.80 -21.26
N GLN A 148 -27.32 22.00 -20.39
CA GLN A 148 -26.96 21.96 -18.98
C GLN A 148 -26.02 20.78 -18.72
N PHE A 149 -24.89 21.04 -18.07
CA PHE A 149 -23.88 20.05 -17.73
C PHE A 149 -23.37 20.28 -16.30
N ALA A 150 -24.27 20.18 -15.34
CA ALA A 150 -24.00 20.34 -13.91
C ALA A 150 -23.27 19.10 -13.36
N VAL A 151 -21.95 19.06 -13.48
CA VAL A 151 -21.12 17.90 -13.13
C VAL A 151 -20.07 18.22 -12.07
N SER A 152 -19.55 17.16 -11.46
CA SER A 152 -18.30 17.20 -10.68
C SER A 152 -17.19 16.38 -11.37
N GLN A 153 -16.35 15.65 -10.63
CA GLN A 153 -15.23 14.89 -11.18
C GLN A 153 -15.68 13.67 -12.03
N ALA A 154 -14.78 13.14 -12.86
CA ALA A 154 -14.99 11.98 -13.74
C ALA A 154 -16.20 12.09 -14.69
N ALA A 155 -16.42 13.29 -15.22
CA ALA A 155 -17.50 13.59 -16.15
C ALA A 155 -17.00 14.36 -17.38
N PRO A 156 -16.26 13.72 -18.31
CA PRO A 156 -15.67 14.44 -19.44
C PRO A 156 -16.73 14.77 -20.50
N MET A 157 -16.59 15.95 -21.07
CA MET A 157 -17.17 16.31 -22.36
C MET A 157 -16.04 16.42 -23.39
N ARG A 158 -16.09 15.60 -24.44
CA ARG A 158 -15.02 15.50 -25.45
C ARG A 158 -15.59 15.58 -26.85
N ARG A 159 -14.95 16.32 -27.75
CA ARG A 159 -15.36 16.31 -29.18
C ARG A 159 -16.83 16.68 -29.36
N VAL A 160 -17.33 17.68 -28.62
CA VAL A 160 -18.73 18.09 -28.72
C VAL A 160 -18.82 19.42 -29.47
N HIS A 161 -19.85 19.59 -30.31
CA HIS A 161 -20.23 20.90 -30.83
C HIS A 161 -21.57 21.31 -30.25
N ILE A 162 -21.58 22.27 -29.34
CA ILE A 162 -22.81 22.84 -28.77
C ILE A 162 -23.17 24.09 -29.58
N LYS A 163 -24.26 24.00 -30.35
CA LYS A 163 -24.84 25.13 -31.12
C LYS A 163 -25.70 26.02 -30.22
N GLY A 164 -25.11 26.54 -29.14
CA GLY A 164 -25.78 27.28 -28.09
C GLY A 164 -24.84 27.59 -26.92
N GLY A 165 -25.40 27.97 -25.78
CA GLY A 165 -24.67 28.14 -24.52
C GLY A 165 -24.48 26.83 -23.74
N LEU A 166 -23.60 26.85 -22.75
CA LEU A 166 -23.31 25.73 -21.86
C LEU A 166 -23.34 26.22 -20.41
N ASP A 167 -24.31 25.76 -19.62
CA ASP A 167 -24.36 26.02 -18.19
C ASP A 167 -23.74 24.83 -17.44
N LEU A 168 -22.72 25.08 -16.61
CA LEU A 168 -21.99 24.01 -15.88
C LEU A 168 -22.49 23.81 -14.45
N PHE A 169 -23.68 24.33 -14.14
CA PHE A 169 -24.27 24.33 -12.81
C PHE A 169 -25.75 24.01 -12.89
N ASP A 170 -26.35 23.77 -11.74
CA ASP A 170 -27.80 23.70 -11.61
C ASP A 170 -28.30 24.68 -10.54
N PHE A 171 -29.58 24.98 -10.59
CA PHE A 171 -30.23 25.85 -9.63
C PHE A 171 -30.61 25.04 -8.40
N ASP A 172 -30.24 25.54 -7.22
CA ASP A 172 -30.82 25.07 -5.97
C ASP A 172 -31.98 25.99 -5.56
N SER A 173 -32.79 25.53 -4.60
CA SER A 173 -33.94 26.30 -4.10
C SER A 173 -33.57 27.52 -3.23
N ASN A 174 -32.30 27.69 -2.82
CA ASN A 174 -31.90 28.69 -1.81
C ASN A 174 -30.83 29.70 -2.27
N TRP A 175 -29.94 29.36 -3.21
CA TRP A 175 -28.71 30.09 -3.54
C TRP A 175 -28.61 30.57 -4.99
N ASN A 176 -29.64 30.38 -5.82
CA ASN A 176 -29.67 30.64 -7.27
C ASN A 176 -28.67 29.80 -8.10
N ALA A 177 -27.59 29.26 -7.54
CA ALA A 177 -26.70 28.31 -8.19
C ALA A 177 -26.17 27.33 -7.13
N GLY A 178 -26.53 26.05 -7.26
CA GLY A 178 -26.13 24.99 -6.33
C GLY A 178 -24.65 24.65 -6.44
N TRP A 179 -24.09 23.95 -5.44
CA TRP A 179 -22.65 23.63 -5.41
C TRP A 179 -22.26 22.69 -6.54
N ALA A 180 -21.08 22.90 -7.14
CA ALA A 180 -20.53 22.04 -8.18
C ALA A 180 -18.99 22.02 -8.12
N SER A 181 -18.38 20.86 -8.36
CA SER A 181 -16.93 20.63 -8.21
C SER A 181 -16.36 19.91 -9.45
N GLY A 182 -16.71 20.42 -10.62
CA GLY A 182 -16.20 19.97 -11.91
C GLY A 182 -14.74 20.35 -12.13
N GLY A 183 -14.19 20.13 -13.31
CA GLY A 183 -14.77 19.38 -14.42
C GLY A 183 -13.81 19.43 -15.60
N TYR A 184 -14.17 18.72 -16.67
CA TYR A 184 -13.27 18.46 -17.78
C TYR A 184 -13.95 18.66 -19.14
N ILE A 185 -13.44 19.59 -19.94
CA ILE A 185 -13.81 19.76 -21.35
C ILE A 185 -12.56 19.67 -22.23
N ALA A 186 -12.62 18.88 -23.30
CA ALA A 186 -11.57 18.88 -24.31
C ALA A 186 -12.12 18.79 -25.72
N ASP A 187 -11.38 19.36 -26.68
CA ASP A 187 -11.64 19.22 -28.12
C ASP A 187 -13.08 19.63 -28.50
N THR A 188 -13.66 20.62 -27.81
CA THR A 188 -15.08 20.97 -27.86
C THR A 188 -15.31 22.40 -28.33
N ILE A 189 -16.35 22.62 -29.14
CA ILE A 189 -16.82 23.95 -29.53
C ILE A 189 -18.14 24.26 -28.84
N VAL A 190 -18.25 25.43 -28.22
CA VAL A 190 -19.51 26.01 -27.71
C VAL A 190 -19.76 27.33 -28.43
N ASP A 191 -20.76 27.42 -29.29
CA ASP A 191 -20.99 28.64 -30.09
C ASP A 191 -21.32 29.86 -29.20
N GLY A 192 -21.97 29.62 -28.05
CA GLY A 192 -22.39 30.63 -27.10
C GLY A 192 -21.46 30.80 -25.88
N ALA A 193 -22.05 31.29 -24.79
CA ALA A 193 -21.35 31.46 -23.53
C ALA A 193 -21.27 30.14 -22.74
N VAL A 194 -20.11 29.87 -22.16
CA VAL A 194 -19.95 28.90 -21.07
C VAL A 194 -20.14 29.62 -19.75
N VAL A 195 -21.05 29.12 -18.90
CA VAL A 195 -21.43 29.72 -17.61
C VAL A 195 -21.11 28.73 -16.48
N PRO A 196 -19.96 28.90 -15.79
CA PRO A 196 -19.62 28.08 -14.63
C PRO A 196 -20.46 28.37 -13.39
N ALA A 197 -20.86 29.63 -13.20
CA ALA A 197 -21.55 30.13 -12.00
C ALA A 197 -20.84 29.73 -10.69
N SER A 198 -21.37 28.72 -9.98
CA SER A 198 -20.88 28.21 -8.69
C SER A 198 -19.78 27.16 -8.79
N GLN A 199 -19.43 26.70 -10.01
CA GLN A 199 -18.35 25.73 -10.22
C GLN A 199 -17.05 26.18 -9.55
N GLN A 200 -16.56 25.38 -8.61
CA GLN A 200 -15.38 25.70 -7.80
C GLN A 200 -14.12 25.86 -8.66
N GLN A 201 -13.89 24.89 -9.53
CA GLN A 201 -12.79 24.83 -10.48
C GLN A 201 -13.26 24.21 -11.79
N PHE A 202 -12.46 24.35 -12.85
CA PHE A 202 -12.71 23.67 -14.11
C PHE A 202 -11.45 23.65 -14.98
N PHE A 203 -11.27 22.56 -15.73
CA PHE A 203 -10.20 22.44 -16.72
C PHE A 203 -10.78 22.33 -18.13
N ALA A 204 -10.26 23.16 -19.02
CA ALA A 204 -10.49 23.04 -20.45
C ALA A 204 -9.17 22.97 -21.21
N ARG A 205 -9.17 22.21 -22.31
CA ARG A 205 -8.07 22.25 -23.27
C ARG A 205 -8.54 22.11 -24.71
N ASN A 206 -7.76 22.66 -25.64
CA ASN A 206 -7.98 22.50 -27.09
C ASN A 206 -9.43 22.75 -27.51
N SER A 207 -10.11 23.69 -26.88
CA SER A 207 -11.53 23.94 -27.06
C SER A 207 -11.77 25.37 -27.55
N GLN A 208 -13.01 25.69 -27.83
CA GLN A 208 -13.42 27.02 -28.27
C GLN A 208 -14.80 27.36 -27.71
N TRP A 209 -14.97 28.61 -27.31
CA TRP A 209 -16.28 29.15 -26.94
C TRP A 209 -16.51 30.57 -27.46
N GLY A 210 -17.76 31.03 -27.46
CA GLY A 210 -18.10 32.42 -27.71
C GLY A 210 -17.60 33.34 -26.58
N SER A 211 -17.84 32.95 -25.33
CA SER A 211 -17.33 33.65 -24.13
C SER A 211 -17.35 32.76 -22.89
N TRP A 212 -16.58 33.12 -21.86
CA TRP A 212 -16.57 32.44 -20.57
C TRP A 212 -16.98 33.40 -19.45
N ALA A 213 -18.02 33.05 -18.68
CA ALA A 213 -18.75 34.03 -17.87
C ALA A 213 -18.05 34.46 -16.55
N ASN A 214 -17.48 33.53 -15.79
CA ASN A 214 -16.88 33.81 -14.47
C ASN A 214 -15.87 32.73 -14.02
N GLY A 215 -15.22 32.92 -12.87
CA GLY A 215 -14.35 31.93 -12.24
C GLY A 215 -14.44 32.04 -10.72
N VAL A 216 -14.37 30.90 -10.01
CA VAL A 216 -14.54 30.85 -8.55
C VAL A 216 -13.20 30.68 -7.84
N TRP A 217 -12.54 29.53 -7.97
CA TRP A 217 -11.25 29.27 -7.31
C TRP A 217 -10.09 28.96 -8.26
N ASN A 218 -10.31 28.13 -9.28
CA ASN A 218 -9.23 27.70 -10.20
C ASN A 218 -9.80 27.31 -11.57
N MET A 219 -9.82 28.22 -12.54
CA MET A 219 -10.20 27.90 -13.93
C MET A 219 -8.97 27.90 -14.82
N VAL A 220 -8.69 26.76 -15.45
CA VAL A 220 -7.45 26.55 -16.21
C VAL A 220 -7.79 26.20 -17.66
N PHE A 221 -7.13 26.92 -18.57
CA PHE A 221 -7.34 26.87 -20.02
C PHE A 221 -6.01 26.59 -20.71
N VAL A 222 -5.94 25.56 -21.54
CA VAL A 222 -4.70 25.13 -22.19
C VAL A 222 -4.92 24.87 -23.67
N GLY A 223 -4.32 25.70 -24.52
CA GLY A 223 -4.54 25.60 -25.96
C GLY A 223 -5.98 25.90 -26.37
N ASP A 224 -6.75 26.64 -25.57
CA ASP A 224 -8.11 27.03 -25.93
C ASP A 224 -8.12 28.29 -26.81
N ASN A 225 -9.10 28.36 -27.71
CA ASN A 225 -9.45 29.57 -28.43
C ASN A 225 -10.46 30.39 -27.60
N ASN A 226 -10.28 31.71 -27.59
CA ASN A 226 -11.11 32.66 -26.84
C ASN A 226 -11.12 32.42 -25.31
N ALA A 227 -9.99 31.97 -24.74
CA ALA A 227 -9.82 31.92 -23.29
C ALA A 227 -10.13 33.29 -22.64
N PRO A 228 -10.76 33.32 -21.45
CA PRO A 228 -11.16 34.58 -20.82
C PRO A 228 -9.95 35.48 -20.51
N ALA A 229 -10.15 36.79 -20.63
CA ALA A 229 -9.15 37.77 -20.21
C ALA A 229 -9.10 37.94 -18.68
N GLY A 230 -7.94 38.35 -18.17
CA GLY A 230 -7.66 38.44 -16.75
C GLY A 230 -6.57 37.45 -16.34
N GLN A 231 -6.04 37.60 -15.14
CA GLN A 231 -4.97 36.74 -14.62
C GLN A 231 -5.23 36.45 -13.15
N PHE A 232 -4.85 35.24 -12.74
CA PHE A 232 -4.77 34.84 -11.35
C PHE A 232 -4.04 35.92 -10.50
N PRO A 233 -4.48 36.18 -9.25
CA PRO A 233 -5.45 35.42 -8.46
C PRO A 233 -6.92 35.83 -8.64
N ASN A 234 -7.18 36.98 -9.27
CA ASN A 234 -8.55 37.50 -9.44
C ASN A 234 -8.72 38.29 -10.75
N PRO A 235 -9.48 37.78 -11.74
CA PRO A 235 -10.18 36.49 -11.72
C PRO A 235 -9.20 35.30 -11.67
N PRO A 236 -9.59 34.14 -11.13
CA PRO A 236 -8.70 33.00 -10.90
C PRO A 236 -8.47 32.19 -12.19
N TYR A 237 -7.96 32.86 -13.22
CA TYR A 237 -7.74 32.31 -14.55
C TYR A 237 -6.26 31.97 -14.76
N THR A 238 -6.00 30.73 -15.14
CA THR A 238 -4.71 30.27 -15.63
C THR A 238 -4.85 29.95 -17.11
N VAL A 239 -4.12 30.67 -17.95
CA VAL A 239 -4.18 30.50 -19.40
C VAL A 239 -2.81 30.10 -19.91
N VAL A 240 -2.73 28.98 -20.61
CA VAL A 240 -1.55 28.50 -21.34
C VAL A 240 -1.90 28.46 -22.82
N ASP A 241 -1.22 29.26 -23.63
CA ASP A 241 -1.61 29.52 -25.03
C ASP A 241 -1.67 28.27 -25.91
N LYS A 242 -0.78 27.31 -25.68
CA LYS A 242 -0.63 26.10 -26.48
C LYS A 242 -0.57 24.87 -25.57
N THR A 243 -1.21 23.79 -26.00
CA THR A 243 -1.03 22.46 -25.40
C THR A 243 0.28 21.87 -25.94
N PRO A 244 1.33 21.71 -25.12
CA PRO A 244 2.67 21.45 -25.66
C PRO A 244 2.82 20.07 -26.31
N ILE A 245 2.17 19.06 -25.72
CA ILE A 245 2.14 17.69 -26.25
C ILE A 245 0.84 17.01 -25.85
N MET A 246 0.16 16.38 -26.80
CA MET A 246 -1.13 15.73 -26.54
C MET A 246 -1.39 14.62 -27.55
N ARG A 247 -2.33 13.75 -27.21
CA ARG A 247 -3.00 12.83 -28.13
C ARG A 247 -4.46 12.80 -27.73
N GLU A 248 -5.39 12.97 -28.67
CA GLU A 248 -6.81 12.85 -28.33
C GLU A 248 -7.17 11.40 -28.00
N LYS A 249 -8.17 11.21 -27.14
CA LYS A 249 -8.66 9.89 -26.74
C LYS A 249 -9.11 9.06 -27.95
N PRO A 250 -8.75 7.76 -28.04
CA PRO A 250 -9.36 6.87 -29.03
C PRO A 250 -10.88 6.74 -28.86
N TYR A 251 -11.61 6.62 -29.97
CA TYR A 251 -13.08 6.53 -29.94
C TYR A 251 -13.63 5.55 -30.97
N LEU A 252 -14.76 4.92 -30.62
CA LEU A 252 -15.51 4.02 -31.50
C LEU A 252 -16.26 4.84 -32.54
N TYR A 253 -16.24 4.41 -33.80
CA TYR A 253 -17.06 4.97 -34.86
C TYR A 253 -17.48 3.92 -35.89
N ILE A 254 -18.43 4.28 -36.75
CA ILE A 254 -18.87 3.48 -37.89
C ILE A 254 -18.41 4.15 -39.19
N ASN A 255 -17.76 3.38 -40.07
CA ASN A 255 -17.35 3.88 -41.37
C ASN A 255 -18.52 3.92 -42.37
N ASN A 256 -18.29 4.48 -43.56
CA ASN A 256 -19.30 4.60 -44.62
C ASN A 256 -19.81 3.25 -45.14
N ALA A 257 -19.11 2.14 -44.88
CA ALA A 257 -19.54 0.78 -45.21
C ALA A 257 -20.37 0.12 -44.10
N GLY A 258 -20.67 0.85 -43.01
CA GLY A 258 -21.42 0.31 -41.87
C GLY A 258 -20.60 -0.57 -40.93
N GLN A 259 -19.26 -0.52 -41.01
CA GLN A 259 -18.37 -1.34 -40.18
C GLN A 259 -17.85 -0.53 -38.98
N TYR A 260 -17.84 -1.16 -37.80
CA TYR A 260 -17.27 -0.56 -36.60
C TYR A 260 -15.74 -0.49 -36.68
N GLN A 261 -15.20 0.62 -36.20
CA GLN A 261 -13.77 0.89 -36.13
C GLN A 261 -13.45 1.69 -34.86
N VAL A 262 -12.21 1.63 -34.41
CA VAL A 262 -11.69 2.54 -33.38
C VAL A 262 -10.75 3.51 -34.06
N PHE A 263 -11.07 4.80 -34.00
CA PHE A 263 -10.18 5.85 -34.46
C PHE A 263 -9.13 6.14 -33.38
N VAL A 264 -7.87 6.20 -33.79
CA VAL A 264 -6.70 6.46 -32.93
C VAL A 264 -6.05 7.77 -33.39
N PRO A 265 -6.33 8.89 -32.71
CA PRO A 265 -5.74 10.17 -33.03
C PRO A 265 -4.20 10.17 -32.96
N SER A 266 -3.57 10.96 -33.82
CA SER A 266 -2.11 11.12 -33.86
C SER A 266 -1.59 11.90 -32.64
N LEU A 267 -0.32 11.68 -32.30
CA LEU A 267 0.40 12.58 -31.38
C LEU A 267 0.51 13.97 -32.02
N GLN A 268 0.26 15.02 -31.24
CA GLN A 268 0.40 16.41 -31.68
C GLN A 268 1.18 17.22 -30.64
N THR A 269 1.76 18.32 -31.10
CA THR A 269 2.53 19.24 -30.24
C THR A 269 2.13 20.68 -30.55
N ASN A 270 2.23 21.54 -29.53
CA ASN A 270 1.94 22.97 -29.61
C ASN A 270 0.59 23.31 -30.27
N THR A 271 -0.45 22.54 -29.92
CA THR A 271 -1.78 22.67 -30.50
C THR A 271 -2.60 23.77 -29.84
N GLN A 272 -3.57 24.31 -30.58
CA GLN A 272 -4.57 25.24 -30.06
C GLN A 272 -5.89 25.04 -30.82
N GLY A 273 -7.01 25.13 -30.10
CA GLY A 273 -8.34 24.84 -30.62
C GLY A 273 -8.58 23.36 -30.89
N VAL A 274 -9.76 23.07 -31.42
CA VAL A 274 -10.23 21.70 -31.65
C VAL A 274 -9.50 21.05 -32.83
N THR A 275 -9.25 19.75 -32.71
CA THR A 275 -8.52 18.94 -33.70
C THR A 275 -9.29 18.70 -34.99
N TRP A 276 -10.59 18.96 -34.99
CA TRP A 276 -11.52 18.73 -36.09
C TRP A 276 -11.99 20.03 -36.78
N ALA A 277 -11.37 21.18 -36.44
CA ALA A 277 -11.76 22.48 -37.00
C ALA A 277 -11.53 22.59 -38.52
N ASN A 278 -10.48 21.93 -39.02
CA ASN A 278 -10.02 22.05 -40.41
C ASN A 278 -10.14 20.73 -41.18
N GLY A 279 -11.18 19.94 -40.87
CA GLY A 279 -11.39 18.60 -41.41
C GLY A 279 -11.24 17.52 -40.34
N SER A 280 -11.16 16.25 -40.75
CA SER A 280 -11.06 15.14 -39.80
C SER A 280 -9.79 15.23 -38.96
N THR A 281 -9.91 14.93 -37.68
CA THR A 281 -8.78 14.79 -36.76
C THR A 281 -7.71 13.87 -37.36
N PRO A 282 -6.43 14.25 -37.38
CA PRO A 282 -5.36 13.38 -37.85
C PRO A 282 -5.25 12.11 -37.00
N GLY A 283 -5.11 10.95 -37.65
CA GLY A 283 -5.06 9.66 -36.97
C GLY A 283 -5.23 8.50 -37.93
N GLN A 284 -5.46 7.32 -37.37
CA GLN A 284 -5.67 6.08 -38.11
C GLN A 284 -6.84 5.30 -37.54
N SER A 285 -7.47 4.47 -38.37
CA SER A 285 -8.58 3.61 -37.96
C SER A 285 -8.16 2.17 -37.83
N LEU A 286 -8.54 1.53 -36.74
CA LEU A 286 -8.37 0.10 -36.51
C LEU A 286 -9.73 -0.59 -36.68
N SER A 287 -9.80 -1.67 -37.48
CA SER A 287 -11.02 -2.46 -37.61
C SER A 287 -11.41 -3.06 -36.26
N ILE A 288 -12.71 -3.12 -35.95
CA ILE A 288 -13.20 -3.79 -34.74
C ILE A 288 -12.75 -5.26 -34.67
N ASP A 289 -12.49 -5.92 -35.80
CA ASP A 289 -11.99 -7.31 -35.84
C ASP A 289 -10.60 -7.47 -35.20
N GLN A 290 -9.86 -6.37 -35.02
CA GLN A 290 -8.58 -6.35 -34.32
C GLN A 290 -8.75 -6.27 -32.79
N PHE A 291 -9.98 -6.16 -32.28
CA PHE A 291 -10.27 -6.04 -30.86
C PHE A 291 -10.88 -7.34 -30.32
N TYR A 292 -10.51 -7.69 -29.10
CA TYR A 292 -11.31 -8.56 -28.26
C TYR A 292 -12.35 -7.71 -27.53
N ILE A 293 -13.63 -7.98 -27.80
CA ILE A 293 -14.77 -7.32 -27.14
C ILE A 293 -15.05 -8.07 -25.84
N ALA A 294 -14.53 -7.55 -24.74
CA ALA A 294 -14.69 -8.13 -23.42
C ALA A 294 -16.09 -7.78 -22.89
N GLN A 295 -16.89 -8.79 -22.54
CA GLN A 295 -18.19 -8.63 -21.90
C GLN A 295 -18.13 -9.13 -20.45
N PRO A 296 -18.81 -8.47 -19.48
CA PRO A 296 -18.66 -8.77 -18.06
C PRO A 296 -19.10 -10.19 -17.70
N ALA A 297 -20.04 -10.77 -18.45
CA ALA A 297 -20.56 -12.11 -18.19
C ALA A 297 -19.61 -13.25 -18.63
N THR A 298 -18.64 -12.98 -19.51
CA THR A 298 -17.84 -14.02 -20.18
C THR A 298 -16.34 -13.77 -20.17
N ALA A 299 -15.91 -12.51 -20.07
CA ALA A 299 -14.49 -12.17 -20.07
C ALA A 299 -13.87 -12.43 -18.69
N THR A 300 -12.71 -13.07 -18.68
CA THR A 300 -11.88 -13.28 -17.50
C THR A 300 -10.50 -12.67 -17.74
N ALA A 301 -9.70 -12.44 -16.69
CA ALA A 301 -8.32 -12.00 -16.85
C ALA A 301 -7.52 -12.92 -17.79
N ALA A 302 -7.76 -14.24 -17.73
CA ALA A 302 -7.11 -15.21 -18.61
C ALA A 302 -7.49 -15.04 -20.09
N THR A 303 -8.78 -14.89 -20.42
CA THR A 303 -9.22 -14.71 -21.82
C THR A 303 -8.77 -13.37 -22.38
N ILE A 304 -8.77 -12.32 -21.55
CA ILE A 304 -8.24 -10.99 -21.91
C ILE A 304 -6.74 -11.07 -22.22
N ASN A 305 -5.95 -11.69 -21.32
CA ASN A 305 -4.51 -11.85 -21.51
C ASN A 305 -4.18 -12.72 -22.72
N ALA A 306 -4.96 -13.75 -23.01
CA ALA A 306 -4.80 -14.57 -24.21
C ALA A 306 -5.06 -13.78 -25.50
N ALA A 307 -6.04 -12.87 -25.50
CA ALA A 307 -6.27 -12.00 -26.65
C ALA A 307 -5.12 -10.99 -26.84
N LEU A 308 -4.67 -10.37 -25.75
CA LEU A 308 -3.53 -9.45 -25.77
C LEU A 308 -2.25 -10.14 -26.29
N SER A 309 -1.96 -11.36 -25.86
CA SER A 309 -0.78 -12.11 -26.33
C SER A 309 -0.85 -12.50 -27.80
N GLN A 310 -2.05 -12.61 -28.36
CA GLN A 310 -2.30 -12.80 -29.80
C GLN A 310 -2.24 -11.49 -30.61
N GLY A 311 -1.91 -10.36 -29.97
CA GLY A 311 -1.80 -9.05 -30.62
C GLY A 311 -3.14 -8.33 -30.83
N LYS A 312 -4.23 -8.78 -30.18
CA LYS A 312 -5.49 -8.05 -30.21
C LYS A 312 -5.41 -6.80 -29.34
N ASN A 313 -6.17 -5.78 -29.74
CA ASN A 313 -6.57 -4.68 -28.88
C ASN A 313 -7.74 -5.09 -27.97
N LEU A 314 -8.13 -4.25 -27.03
CA LEU A 314 -9.23 -4.53 -26.09
C LEU A 314 -10.32 -3.46 -26.17
N LEU A 315 -11.57 -3.93 -26.18
CA LEU A 315 -12.74 -3.08 -25.96
C LEU A 315 -13.56 -3.65 -24.81
N PHE A 316 -13.65 -2.94 -23.69
CA PHE A 316 -14.50 -3.27 -22.57
C PHE A 316 -15.89 -2.66 -22.75
N THR A 317 -16.91 -3.51 -22.73
CA THR A 317 -18.31 -3.08 -22.79
C THR A 317 -18.82 -2.72 -21.37
N PRO A 318 -20.00 -2.07 -21.23
CA PRO A 318 -20.45 -1.58 -19.93
C PRO A 318 -20.70 -2.72 -18.94
N GLY A 319 -19.98 -2.72 -17.82
CA GLY A 319 -20.15 -3.68 -16.73
C GLY A 319 -19.07 -3.60 -15.65
N VAL A 320 -19.20 -4.44 -14.63
CA VAL A 320 -18.19 -4.64 -13.58
C VAL A 320 -17.47 -5.96 -13.85
N TYR A 321 -16.15 -5.93 -13.96
CA TYR A 321 -15.28 -7.05 -14.28
C TYR A 321 -14.45 -7.41 -13.05
N HIS A 322 -14.75 -8.56 -12.48
CA HIS A 322 -13.98 -9.14 -11.39
C HIS A 322 -12.78 -9.90 -11.94
N LEU A 323 -11.60 -9.55 -11.47
CA LEU A 323 -10.32 -10.04 -11.95
C LEU A 323 -9.66 -10.89 -10.87
N ASN A 324 -9.35 -12.14 -11.21
CA ASN A 324 -8.60 -13.05 -10.35
C ASN A 324 -7.08 -13.05 -10.66
N ASP A 325 -6.67 -12.39 -11.73
CA ASP A 325 -5.28 -12.22 -12.18
C ASP A 325 -5.12 -10.82 -12.82
N THR A 326 -3.89 -10.35 -12.98
CA THR A 326 -3.55 -9.06 -13.60
C THR A 326 -3.75 -9.10 -15.12
N ILE A 327 -4.37 -8.06 -15.69
CA ILE A 327 -4.37 -7.85 -17.15
C ILE A 327 -3.01 -7.30 -17.58
N ARG A 328 -2.33 -7.93 -18.54
CA ARG A 328 -0.94 -7.62 -18.92
C ARG A 328 -0.87 -7.10 -20.36
N VAL A 329 -0.77 -5.78 -20.53
CA VAL A 329 -0.60 -5.13 -21.83
C VAL A 329 0.89 -5.11 -22.18
N GLN A 330 1.32 -6.05 -23.02
CA GLN A 330 2.74 -6.26 -23.32
C GLN A 330 3.19 -5.74 -24.69
N ASN A 331 2.25 -5.52 -25.61
CA ASN A 331 2.55 -5.14 -26.98
C ASN A 331 2.53 -3.62 -27.17
N ALA A 332 3.50 -3.11 -27.92
CA ALA A 332 3.51 -1.72 -28.34
C ALA A 332 2.24 -1.39 -29.16
N ASN A 333 1.77 -0.14 -29.08
CA ASN A 333 0.60 0.36 -29.78
C ASN A 333 -0.75 -0.26 -29.42
N THR A 334 -0.84 -1.15 -28.44
CA THR A 334 -2.12 -1.70 -27.99
C THR A 334 -3.07 -0.60 -27.53
N VAL A 335 -4.31 -0.67 -28.02
CA VAL A 335 -5.43 0.16 -27.57
C VAL A 335 -6.30 -0.65 -26.62
N VAL A 336 -6.58 -0.08 -25.45
CA VAL A 336 -7.56 -0.57 -24.49
C VAL A 336 -8.61 0.52 -24.29
N LEU A 337 -9.81 0.29 -24.78
CA LEU A 337 -10.91 1.25 -24.77
C LEU A 337 -12.08 0.73 -23.93
N GLY A 338 -12.59 1.53 -23.02
CA GLY A 338 -13.84 1.29 -22.32
C GLY A 338 -14.98 2.15 -22.87
N ILE A 339 -16.18 1.58 -22.98
CA ILE A 339 -17.43 2.30 -23.25
C ILE A 339 -18.44 2.03 -22.14
N GLY A 340 -19.16 3.07 -21.69
CA GLY A 340 -20.11 2.98 -20.57
C GLY A 340 -19.46 2.72 -19.21
N MET A 341 -18.26 3.25 -18.99
CA MET A 341 -17.52 3.18 -17.71
C MET A 341 -17.35 1.77 -17.16
N PRO A 342 -16.76 0.84 -17.93
CA PRO A 342 -16.42 -0.48 -17.44
C PRO A 342 -15.52 -0.35 -16.20
N THR A 343 -15.85 -1.14 -15.18
CA THR A 343 -15.19 -1.09 -13.88
C THR A 343 -14.40 -2.37 -13.67
N LEU A 344 -13.10 -2.26 -13.39
CA LEU A 344 -12.20 -3.38 -13.17
C LEU A 344 -11.90 -3.52 -11.67
N VAL A 345 -12.18 -4.69 -11.10
CA VAL A 345 -12.03 -4.99 -9.67
C VAL A 345 -11.02 -6.13 -9.49
N PRO A 346 -9.84 -5.90 -8.88
CA PRO A 346 -8.91 -6.98 -8.56
C PRO A 346 -9.33 -7.67 -7.25
N ASP A 347 -9.73 -8.94 -7.31
CA ASP A 347 -10.32 -9.63 -6.16
C ASP A 347 -9.30 -10.09 -5.11
N ASN A 348 -8.05 -10.36 -5.53
CA ASN A 348 -7.05 -11.08 -4.73
C ASN A 348 -5.84 -10.20 -4.35
N GLY A 349 -5.98 -8.87 -4.35
CA GLY A 349 -4.91 -7.94 -3.96
C GLY A 349 -3.78 -7.83 -4.99
N GLN A 350 -4.00 -8.33 -6.21
CA GLN A 350 -3.11 -8.13 -7.34
C GLN A 350 -3.33 -6.77 -8.00
N VAL A 351 -2.41 -6.36 -8.88
CA VAL A 351 -2.61 -5.20 -9.76
C VAL A 351 -3.71 -5.54 -10.77
N ALA A 352 -4.69 -4.65 -10.98
CA ALA A 352 -5.77 -4.92 -11.92
C ALA A 352 -5.24 -4.95 -13.37
N MET A 353 -4.36 -4.01 -13.72
CA MET A 353 -3.73 -3.95 -15.04
C MET A 353 -2.29 -3.45 -14.96
N SER A 354 -1.39 -4.06 -15.73
CA SER A 354 -0.02 -3.58 -15.93
C SER A 354 0.29 -3.39 -17.42
N VAL A 355 1.04 -2.34 -17.72
CA VAL A 355 1.57 -2.03 -19.04
C VAL A 355 3.07 -2.24 -19.02
N ALA A 356 3.61 -2.98 -20.00
CA ALA A 356 5.04 -3.13 -20.18
C ALA A 356 5.71 -1.81 -20.61
N ASP A 357 7.04 -1.73 -20.55
CA ASP A 357 7.81 -0.56 -21.01
C ASP A 357 7.90 -0.51 -22.55
N VAL A 358 6.75 -0.28 -23.20
CA VAL A 358 6.59 -0.34 -24.65
C VAL A 358 5.95 0.93 -25.19
N ASP A 359 6.25 1.24 -26.45
CA ASP A 359 5.75 2.44 -27.10
C ASP A 359 4.23 2.45 -27.27
N GLY A 360 3.65 3.63 -27.11
CA GLY A 360 2.39 3.97 -27.73
C GLY A 360 1.17 3.19 -27.24
N VAL A 361 1.15 2.62 -26.05
CA VAL A 361 -0.09 2.05 -25.51
C VAL A 361 -1.12 3.17 -25.30
N LYS A 362 -2.40 2.89 -25.56
CA LYS A 362 -3.50 3.82 -25.25
C LYS A 362 -4.50 3.16 -24.33
N LEU A 363 -4.65 3.69 -23.11
CA LEU A 363 -5.72 3.28 -22.18
C LEU A 363 -6.76 4.38 -22.09
N ALA A 364 -8.03 4.05 -22.25
CA ALA A 364 -9.08 5.05 -22.33
C ALA A 364 -10.41 4.60 -21.69
N GLY A 365 -11.00 5.43 -20.83
CA GLY A 365 -12.39 5.28 -20.37
C GLY A 365 -12.62 4.11 -19.42
N LEU A 366 -11.72 3.90 -18.45
CA LEU A 366 -11.78 2.78 -17.50
C LEU A 366 -11.94 3.29 -16.06
N VAL A 367 -12.73 2.56 -15.27
CA VAL A 367 -12.75 2.72 -13.81
C VAL A 367 -11.99 1.55 -13.20
N PHE A 368 -11.03 1.83 -12.34
CA PHE A 368 -10.34 0.86 -11.49
C PHE A 368 -10.91 0.98 -10.07
N ASP A 369 -11.54 -0.07 -9.57
CA ASP A 369 -12.19 -0.06 -8.26
C ASP A 369 -11.48 -1.07 -7.36
N ALA A 370 -10.94 -0.61 -6.23
CA ALA A 370 -10.12 -1.43 -5.36
C ALA A 370 -10.94 -2.59 -4.77
N GLY A 371 -10.41 -3.81 -4.86
CA GLY A 371 -10.99 -4.96 -4.20
C GLY A 371 -10.76 -4.96 -2.68
N PRO A 372 -11.45 -5.85 -1.95
CA PRO A 372 -11.37 -5.92 -0.49
C PRO A 372 -9.99 -6.31 0.04
N GLN A 373 -9.20 -7.01 -0.78
CA GLN A 373 -7.79 -7.30 -0.49
C GLN A 373 -6.91 -6.14 -0.93
N ASN A 374 -5.91 -5.80 -0.12
CA ASN A 374 -5.03 -4.68 -0.42
C ASN A 374 -4.16 -4.95 -1.65
N SER A 375 -4.32 -4.15 -2.70
CA SER A 375 -3.42 -4.18 -3.87
C SER A 375 -2.22 -3.25 -3.71
N ALA A 376 -1.02 -3.70 -4.11
CA ALA A 376 0.17 -2.83 -4.12
C ALA A 376 0.00 -1.62 -5.07
N SER A 377 -0.77 -1.81 -6.14
CA SER A 377 -1.23 -0.77 -7.05
C SER A 377 -2.50 -1.23 -7.79
N LEU A 378 -3.30 -0.32 -8.36
CA LEU A 378 -4.42 -0.70 -9.24
C LEU A 378 -3.99 -0.72 -10.72
N LEU A 379 -3.20 0.27 -11.14
CA LEU A 379 -2.58 0.35 -12.46
C LEU A 379 -1.08 0.66 -12.36
N GLU A 380 -0.27 -0.10 -13.09
CA GLU A 380 1.16 0.19 -13.30
C GLU A 380 1.47 0.41 -14.78
N VAL A 381 2.08 1.55 -15.10
CA VAL A 381 2.53 1.88 -16.46
C VAL A 381 4.05 1.85 -16.51
N GLY A 382 4.59 0.77 -17.07
CA GLY A 382 6.00 0.43 -17.03
C GLY A 382 6.40 -0.30 -15.74
N PRO A 383 7.43 -1.17 -15.78
CA PRO A 383 8.03 -1.75 -14.58
C PRO A 383 8.81 -0.70 -13.76
N THR A 384 9.03 -0.98 -12.48
CA THR A 384 9.89 -0.12 -11.63
C THR A 384 11.31 -0.07 -12.19
N GLY A 385 11.89 1.13 -12.25
CA GLY A 385 13.23 1.34 -12.81
C GLY A 385 13.27 1.51 -14.33
N SER A 386 12.11 1.66 -14.98
CA SER A 386 12.00 2.05 -16.38
C SER A 386 12.84 3.29 -16.72
N ALA A 387 13.59 3.19 -17.81
CA ALA A 387 14.46 4.25 -18.32
C ALA A 387 14.37 4.39 -19.85
N VAL A 388 13.48 3.63 -20.50
CA VAL A 388 13.31 3.68 -21.96
C VAL A 388 12.73 5.03 -22.36
N ASN A 389 13.19 5.55 -23.50
CA ASN A 389 12.68 6.81 -24.06
C ASN A 389 11.52 6.52 -25.00
N HIS A 390 10.37 7.13 -24.73
CA HIS A 390 9.14 6.97 -25.52
C HIS A 390 8.69 8.27 -26.21
N ALA A 391 9.55 9.30 -26.31
CA ALA A 391 9.16 10.63 -26.76
C ALA A 391 8.49 10.67 -28.15
N ALA A 392 8.90 9.79 -29.08
CA ALA A 392 8.34 9.74 -30.43
C ALA A 392 6.92 9.12 -30.47
N ASN A 393 6.61 8.21 -29.54
CA ASN A 393 5.33 7.53 -29.47
C ASN A 393 5.00 7.16 -28.02
N PRO A 394 4.67 8.14 -27.18
CA PRO A 394 4.44 7.89 -25.77
C PRO A 394 3.16 7.08 -25.55
N THR A 395 3.15 6.32 -24.47
CA THR A 395 1.90 5.78 -23.90
C THR A 395 1.01 6.93 -23.46
N SER A 396 -0.30 6.84 -23.76
CA SER A 396 -1.28 7.86 -23.41
C SER A 396 -2.49 7.28 -22.66
N LEU A 397 -2.93 7.99 -21.63
CA LEU A 397 -3.92 7.55 -20.66
C LEU A 397 -5.03 8.61 -20.60
N HIS A 398 -6.28 8.21 -20.82
CA HIS A 398 -7.40 9.14 -20.95
C HIS A 398 -8.60 8.67 -20.13
N ASP A 399 -9.23 9.58 -19.39
CA ASP A 399 -10.47 9.28 -18.66
C ASP A 399 -10.32 8.02 -17.78
N LEU A 400 -9.25 7.99 -16.99
CA LEU A 400 -8.95 6.89 -16.07
C LEU A 400 -9.34 7.31 -14.67
N TYR A 401 -10.21 6.51 -14.06
CA TYR A 401 -10.76 6.78 -12.75
C TYR A 401 -10.39 5.68 -11.79
N PHE A 402 -10.11 6.03 -10.55
CA PHE A 402 -9.70 5.11 -9.51
C PHE A 402 -10.56 5.35 -8.29
N ARG A 403 -11.10 4.28 -7.73
CA ARG A 403 -11.92 4.32 -6.53
C ARG A 403 -11.39 3.35 -5.48
N THR A 404 -11.21 3.84 -4.27
CA THR A 404 -10.85 3.03 -3.10
C THR A 404 -11.93 3.19 -2.03
N GLY A 405 -12.87 2.25 -1.94
CA GLY A 405 -14.04 2.37 -1.05
C GLY A 405 -15.29 2.90 -1.76
N GLY A 406 -16.36 3.16 -1.01
CA GLY A 406 -17.58 3.80 -1.51
C GLY A 406 -18.61 2.80 -2.05
N ALA A 407 -18.27 2.06 -3.11
CA ALA A 407 -19.15 1.00 -3.62
C ALA A 407 -18.96 -0.35 -2.90
N LEU A 408 -17.70 -0.66 -2.57
CA LEU A 408 -17.27 -1.87 -1.89
C LEU A 408 -16.22 -1.48 -0.84
N ALA A 409 -15.93 -2.35 0.13
CA ALA A 409 -14.70 -2.18 0.90
C ALA A 409 -13.51 -2.42 -0.04
N GLY A 410 -12.61 -1.45 -0.15
CA GLY A 410 -11.50 -1.50 -1.10
C GLY A 410 -10.22 -0.92 -0.51
N LYS A 411 -9.05 -1.54 -0.74
CA LYS A 411 -7.76 -1.05 -0.23
C LYS A 411 -6.67 -1.16 -1.29
N ASN A 412 -5.74 -0.21 -1.27
CA ASN A 412 -4.52 -0.29 -2.07
C ASN A 412 -3.38 0.53 -1.42
N ASP A 413 -2.13 0.25 -1.77
CA ASP A 413 -1.03 1.15 -1.41
C ASP A 413 -1.03 2.38 -2.32
N THR A 414 -1.00 2.19 -3.65
CA THR A 414 -1.05 3.27 -4.64
C THR A 414 -2.19 3.04 -5.63
N ALA A 415 -2.91 4.05 -6.11
CA ALA A 415 -3.90 3.79 -7.17
C ALA A 415 -3.20 3.65 -8.53
N LEU A 416 -2.44 4.66 -8.93
CA LEU A 416 -1.73 4.72 -10.21
C LEU A 416 -0.23 4.92 -10.02
N LYS A 417 0.58 4.02 -10.60
CA LYS A 417 2.04 4.18 -10.74
C LYS A 417 2.41 4.40 -12.21
N ILE A 418 3.12 5.49 -12.48
CA ILE A 418 3.68 5.80 -13.81
C ILE A 418 5.19 5.70 -13.73
N ASN A 419 5.75 4.60 -14.23
CA ASN A 419 7.19 4.35 -14.27
C ASN A 419 7.80 4.66 -15.63
N SER A 420 7.09 4.40 -16.73
CA SER A 420 7.56 4.73 -18.07
C SER A 420 7.74 6.24 -18.25
N ASN A 421 8.79 6.62 -18.96
CA ASN A 421 9.05 8.01 -19.30
C ASN A 421 8.07 8.53 -20.37
N GLN A 422 7.92 9.85 -20.46
CA GLN A 422 7.13 10.58 -21.46
C GLN A 422 5.63 10.23 -21.53
N VAL A 423 5.08 9.51 -20.54
CA VAL A 423 3.64 9.20 -20.50
C VAL A 423 2.81 10.48 -20.53
N ILE A 424 1.76 10.46 -21.34
CA ILE A 424 0.77 11.54 -21.42
C ILE A 424 -0.49 11.09 -20.67
N GLY A 425 -0.75 11.70 -19.52
CA GLY A 425 -1.97 11.49 -18.75
C GLY A 425 -2.99 12.59 -18.99
N GLU A 426 -4.25 12.23 -19.05
CA GLU A 426 -5.32 13.18 -19.31
C GLU A 426 -6.62 12.76 -18.61
N HIS A 427 -7.15 13.69 -17.80
CA HIS A 427 -8.38 13.53 -17.04
C HIS A 427 -8.34 12.29 -16.13
N PHE A 428 -7.65 12.45 -15.00
CA PHE A 428 -7.65 11.45 -13.94
C PHE A 428 -8.53 11.91 -12.80
N TRP A 429 -9.34 11.00 -12.28
CA TRP A 429 -9.89 11.15 -10.94
C TRP A 429 -9.47 9.98 -10.08
N ILE A 430 -8.66 10.26 -9.08
CA ILE A 430 -8.09 9.27 -8.19
C ILE A 430 -8.66 9.54 -6.80
N TRP A 431 -9.62 8.71 -6.39
CA TRP A 431 -10.49 9.02 -5.26
C TRP A 431 -10.46 7.90 -4.24
N ARG A 432 -9.86 8.18 -3.08
CA ARG A 432 -10.16 7.41 -1.87
C ARG A 432 -11.52 7.88 -1.35
N ALA A 433 -12.48 6.98 -1.23
CA ALA A 433 -13.84 7.35 -0.91
C ALA A 433 -13.96 8.09 0.44
N ASP A 434 -14.58 9.27 0.43
CA ASP A 434 -14.93 10.04 1.63
C ASP A 434 -16.33 9.70 2.18
N HIS A 435 -17.17 9.05 1.35
CA HIS A 435 -18.52 8.60 1.68
C HIS A 435 -18.87 7.26 1.00
N GLY A 436 -20.01 6.68 1.38
CA GLY A 436 -20.45 5.37 0.89
C GLY A 436 -19.93 4.19 1.73
N ALA A 437 -20.11 2.97 1.23
CA ALA A 437 -19.74 1.75 1.94
C ALA A 437 -18.22 1.64 2.13
N GLY A 438 -17.78 1.38 3.35
CA GLY A 438 -16.36 1.17 3.64
C GLY A 438 -15.48 2.43 3.58
N ALA A 439 -16.06 3.63 3.45
CA ALA A 439 -15.33 4.90 3.52
C ALA A 439 -15.02 5.29 4.98
N SER A 440 -13.82 4.98 5.45
CA SER A 440 -13.30 5.42 6.75
C SER A 440 -11.80 5.22 6.85
N TRP A 441 -11.15 5.94 7.77
CA TRP A 441 -9.70 5.98 7.95
C TRP A 441 -9.01 4.60 7.92
N ALA A 442 -9.65 3.57 8.49
CA ALA A 442 -9.09 2.23 8.63
C ALA A 442 -9.62 1.20 7.60
N THR A 443 -10.70 1.50 6.88
CA THR A 443 -11.41 0.52 6.06
C THR A 443 -11.11 0.62 4.58
N ASN A 444 -10.89 1.83 4.05
CA ASN A 444 -10.48 2.05 2.66
C ASN A 444 -9.11 2.71 2.56
N VAL A 445 -8.12 2.12 3.26
CA VAL A 445 -6.76 2.65 3.29
C VAL A 445 -6.19 2.72 1.87
N SER A 446 -5.67 3.89 1.52
CA SER A 446 -5.01 4.22 0.27
C SER A 446 -3.84 5.15 0.58
N LYS A 447 -2.58 4.68 0.51
CA LYS A 447 -1.44 5.53 0.91
C LYS A 447 -1.28 6.71 -0.03
N ASN A 448 -1.16 6.45 -1.33
CA ASN A 448 -1.03 7.48 -2.35
C ASN A 448 -2.03 7.28 -3.49
N GLY A 449 -2.50 8.36 -4.08
CA GLY A 449 -3.27 8.29 -5.31
C GLY A 449 -2.37 8.04 -6.50
N LEU A 450 -1.44 8.97 -6.73
CA LEU A 450 -0.54 8.96 -7.88
C LEU A 450 0.91 8.94 -7.43
N VAL A 451 1.69 8.01 -8.01
CA VAL A 451 3.16 8.01 -7.91
C VAL A 451 3.74 8.06 -9.33
N VAL A 452 4.53 9.10 -9.62
CA VAL A 452 5.19 9.28 -10.93
C VAL A 452 6.70 9.14 -10.77
N ASN A 453 7.26 8.06 -11.32
CA ASN A 453 8.70 7.79 -11.34
C ASN A 453 9.34 8.12 -12.70
N GLY A 454 8.57 8.03 -13.78
CA GLY A 454 9.04 8.31 -15.14
C GLY A 454 9.39 9.79 -15.34
N ALA A 455 10.43 10.04 -16.14
CA ALA A 455 10.83 11.37 -16.58
C ALA A 455 9.90 11.92 -17.69
N ASP A 456 9.79 13.24 -17.78
CA ASP A 456 9.04 13.98 -18.81
C ASP A 456 7.55 13.60 -18.93
N VAL A 457 6.97 13.03 -17.87
CA VAL A 457 5.54 12.72 -17.78
C VAL A 457 4.75 14.03 -17.80
N THR A 458 3.70 14.07 -18.61
CA THR A 458 2.81 15.24 -18.73
C THR A 458 1.38 14.84 -18.39
N VAL A 459 0.76 15.54 -17.44
CA VAL A 459 -0.61 15.27 -17.01
C VAL A 459 -1.49 16.50 -17.19
N TYR A 460 -2.66 16.33 -17.79
CA TYR A 460 -3.70 17.36 -17.95
C TYR A 460 -4.94 16.97 -17.14
N GLY A 461 -5.50 17.88 -16.35
CA GLY A 461 -6.72 17.63 -15.58
C GLY A 461 -6.54 16.53 -14.53
N LEU A 462 -5.70 16.77 -13.52
CA LEU A 462 -5.45 15.82 -12.43
C LEU A 462 -6.31 16.13 -11.20
N PHE A 463 -7.24 15.23 -10.87
CA PHE A 463 -8.07 15.27 -9.67
C PHE A 463 -7.65 14.11 -8.75
N ASN A 464 -7.22 14.39 -7.51
CA ASN A 464 -6.62 13.38 -6.65
C ASN A 464 -6.90 13.63 -5.16
N GLU A 465 -7.65 12.75 -4.49
CA GLU A 465 -8.38 13.10 -3.27
C GLU A 465 -8.35 12.02 -2.17
N HIS A 466 -8.27 12.53 -0.93
CA HIS A 466 -8.49 11.86 0.35
C HIS A 466 -7.57 10.69 0.74
N HIS A 467 -6.46 10.46 0.04
CA HIS A 467 -5.47 9.45 0.38
C HIS A 467 -4.83 9.69 1.76
N ASN A 468 -4.39 8.62 2.42
CA ASN A 468 -3.88 8.66 3.80
C ASN A 468 -2.51 9.36 3.92
N GLU A 469 -1.68 9.33 2.88
CA GLU A 469 -0.38 10.01 2.82
C GLU A 469 -0.39 11.09 1.71
N TYR A 470 0.69 11.23 0.93
CA TYR A 470 0.71 12.17 -0.20
C TYR A 470 -0.32 11.78 -1.24
N GLN A 471 -1.17 12.71 -1.65
CA GLN A 471 -2.15 12.45 -2.72
C GLN A 471 -1.38 12.15 -4.01
N THR A 472 -0.47 13.06 -4.37
CA THR A 472 0.46 12.92 -5.50
C THR A 472 1.91 12.95 -5.00
N LEU A 473 2.70 11.94 -5.39
CA LEU A 473 4.16 11.91 -5.21
C LEU A 473 4.85 11.86 -6.58
N TRP A 474 5.67 12.87 -6.86
CA TRP A 474 6.39 13.03 -8.12
C TRP A 474 7.90 12.88 -7.91
N ASN A 475 8.45 11.78 -8.42
CA ASN A 475 9.86 11.42 -8.31
C ASN A 475 10.65 11.64 -9.61
N GLY A 476 9.97 11.70 -10.76
CA GLY A 476 10.58 11.88 -12.08
C GLY A 476 10.91 13.34 -12.43
N ASN A 477 12.00 13.55 -13.17
CA ASN A 477 12.38 14.88 -13.70
C ASN A 477 11.55 15.29 -14.92
N GLY A 478 11.50 16.59 -15.22
CA GLY A 478 10.81 17.13 -16.40
C GLY A 478 9.28 17.04 -16.34
N GLY A 479 8.73 16.75 -15.15
CA GLY A 479 7.30 16.58 -14.96
C GLY A 479 6.51 17.85 -15.26
N ARG A 480 5.36 17.70 -15.92
CA ARG A 480 4.46 18.82 -16.23
C ARG A 480 3.02 18.50 -15.84
N VAL A 481 2.39 19.37 -15.06
CA VAL A 481 0.97 19.22 -14.70
C VAL A 481 0.19 20.47 -15.05
N TYR A 482 -0.85 20.31 -15.86
CA TYR A 482 -1.79 21.37 -16.18
C TYR A 482 -3.11 21.08 -15.50
N PHE A 483 -3.47 21.94 -14.56
CA PHE A 483 -4.57 21.77 -13.62
C PHE A 483 -4.35 20.64 -12.62
N TYR A 484 -4.48 20.99 -11.35
CA TYR A 484 -4.56 20.06 -10.24
C TYR A 484 -5.70 20.47 -9.30
N GLN A 485 -6.51 19.50 -8.90
CA GLN A 485 -7.47 19.64 -7.82
C GLN A 485 -7.29 18.49 -6.83
N SER A 486 -7.37 18.81 -5.55
CA SER A 486 -7.26 17.84 -4.48
C SER A 486 -7.98 18.29 -3.23
N GLU A 487 -8.52 17.31 -2.52
CA GLU A 487 -9.01 17.45 -1.17
C GLU A 487 -8.22 16.51 -0.24
N ILE A 488 -7.74 17.05 0.88
CA ILE A 488 -7.07 16.28 1.94
C ILE A 488 -8.10 15.36 2.63
N PRO A 489 -7.71 14.17 3.15
CA PRO A 489 -8.62 13.28 3.87
C PRO A 489 -9.39 13.99 5.00
N TYR A 490 -10.71 13.84 4.99
CA TYR A 490 -11.57 14.45 6.00
C TYR A 490 -11.49 13.71 7.34
N ASP A 491 -11.19 12.43 7.28
CA ASP A 491 -11.41 11.43 8.33
C ASP A 491 -10.15 11.12 9.14
N VAL A 492 -9.19 12.04 9.15
CA VAL A 492 -7.99 11.94 9.99
C VAL A 492 -8.40 11.93 11.47
N PRO A 493 -8.08 10.89 12.25
CA PRO A 493 -8.65 10.74 13.59
C PRO A 493 -7.95 11.60 14.66
N ASN A 494 -6.67 11.93 14.47
CA ASN A 494 -5.89 12.83 15.33
C ASN A 494 -4.55 13.19 14.66
N GLN A 495 -3.91 14.26 15.15
CA GLN A 495 -2.65 14.76 14.59
C GLN A 495 -1.53 13.72 14.66
N SER A 496 -1.35 13.03 15.80
CA SER A 496 -0.24 12.06 15.98
C SER A 496 -0.30 10.87 15.01
N SER A 497 -1.48 10.53 14.50
CA SER A 497 -1.66 9.46 13.51
C SER A 497 -1.38 9.89 12.07
N TRP A 498 -1.26 11.19 11.83
CA TRP A 498 -1.10 11.78 10.50
C TRP A 498 0.01 12.83 10.51
N MET A 499 1.23 12.32 10.57
CA MET A 499 2.48 13.09 10.56
C MET A 499 3.39 12.53 9.49
N SER A 500 4.00 13.41 8.69
CA SER A 500 5.03 13.05 7.72
C SER A 500 6.43 13.24 8.31
N LYS A 501 7.47 12.98 7.50
CA LYS A 501 8.89 13.12 7.86
C LYS A 501 9.21 12.47 9.21
N ASN A 502 8.82 11.21 9.36
CA ASN A 502 9.03 10.40 10.57
C ASN A 502 8.45 11.01 11.85
N GLY A 503 7.29 11.67 11.74
CA GLY A 503 6.59 12.22 12.90
C GLY A 503 6.93 13.67 13.23
N THR A 504 7.73 14.35 12.39
CA THR A 504 8.23 15.71 12.67
C THR A 504 7.41 16.82 12.00
N VAL A 505 6.62 16.50 10.98
CA VAL A 505 5.81 17.48 10.23
C VAL A 505 4.34 17.08 10.24
N ASN A 506 3.47 18.07 10.47
CA ASN A 506 2.02 17.89 10.50
C ASN A 506 1.47 17.54 9.11
N GLY A 507 0.85 16.36 8.99
CA GLY A 507 0.20 15.90 7.76
C GLY A 507 1.17 15.59 6.60
N TYR A 508 0.58 15.14 5.50
CA TYR A 508 1.26 14.87 4.23
C TYR A 508 0.76 15.87 3.20
N ALA A 509 1.68 16.54 2.50
CA ALA A 509 1.30 17.48 1.44
C ALA A 509 0.41 16.80 0.39
N SER A 510 -0.52 17.56 -0.19
CA SER A 510 -1.34 17.04 -1.27
C SER A 510 -0.48 16.75 -2.50
N TYR A 511 0.39 17.70 -2.86
CA TYR A 511 1.28 17.60 -4.01
C TYR A 511 2.75 17.63 -3.57
N LYS A 512 3.42 16.48 -3.59
CA LYS A 512 4.85 16.35 -3.24
C LYS A 512 5.69 16.09 -4.48
N VAL A 513 6.60 17.01 -4.80
CA VAL A 513 7.74 16.77 -5.70
C VAL A 513 8.93 16.36 -4.84
N ALA A 514 9.52 15.21 -5.12
CA ALA A 514 10.63 14.66 -4.34
C ALA A 514 11.85 15.58 -4.35
N ASP A 515 12.61 15.58 -3.25
CA ASP A 515 13.73 16.51 -3.06
C ASP A 515 14.87 16.30 -4.08
N SER A 516 14.94 15.11 -4.68
CA SER A 516 15.90 14.76 -5.74
C SER A 516 15.53 15.29 -7.13
N VAL A 517 14.32 15.81 -7.32
CA VAL A 517 13.87 16.34 -8.62
C VAL A 517 14.51 17.70 -8.86
N THR A 518 15.11 17.87 -10.04
CA THR A 518 15.78 19.11 -10.47
C THR A 518 14.94 19.92 -11.44
N SER A 519 13.92 19.32 -12.05
CA SER A 519 13.02 19.99 -13.00
C SER A 519 11.58 19.49 -12.88
N HIS A 520 10.64 20.43 -12.73
CA HIS A 520 9.20 20.16 -12.63
C HIS A 520 8.40 21.44 -12.84
N GLU A 521 7.26 21.38 -13.50
CA GLU A 521 6.41 22.57 -13.71
C GLU A 521 4.92 22.23 -13.57
N ALA A 522 4.16 23.05 -12.84
CA ALA A 522 2.72 22.85 -12.70
C ALA A 522 1.92 24.15 -12.74
N TRP A 523 0.72 24.12 -13.32
CA TRP A 523 -0.16 25.28 -13.51
C TRP A 523 -1.55 25.05 -12.92
N GLY A 524 -2.05 26.01 -12.15
CA GLY A 524 -3.41 26.00 -11.60
C GLY A 524 -3.61 24.87 -10.60
N VAL A 525 -3.01 25.01 -9.41
CA VAL A 525 -2.94 23.96 -8.39
C VAL A 525 -3.85 24.30 -7.20
N GLY A 526 -4.98 23.59 -7.08
CA GLY A 526 -5.96 23.75 -6.00
C GLY A 526 -5.88 22.64 -4.95
N VAL A 527 -5.77 23.00 -3.67
CA VAL A 527 -5.74 22.05 -2.53
C VAL A 527 -6.71 22.48 -1.43
N TYR A 528 -7.68 21.62 -1.10
CA TYR A 528 -8.76 21.96 -0.18
C TYR A 528 -8.72 21.07 1.07
N SER A 529 -9.24 21.58 2.19
CA SER A 529 -9.39 20.82 3.43
C SER A 529 -10.74 21.03 4.10
N TYR A 530 -11.39 19.93 4.49
CA TYR A 530 -12.62 19.94 5.30
C TYR A 530 -12.47 19.28 6.68
N PHE A 531 -11.39 18.54 6.98
CA PHE A 531 -11.12 17.88 8.29
C PHE A 531 -12.34 17.71 9.22
N ARG A 532 -13.17 16.71 8.92
CA ARG A 532 -14.46 16.46 9.56
C ARG A 532 -14.32 15.88 10.97
N ASP A 533 -13.30 15.05 11.18
CA ASP A 533 -13.27 14.17 12.36
C ASP A 533 -12.37 14.69 13.50
N ALA A 534 -11.40 15.56 13.22
CA ALA A 534 -10.53 16.14 14.23
C ALA A 534 -9.92 17.50 13.82
N ALA A 535 -9.52 18.30 14.82
CA ALA A 535 -8.78 19.54 14.65
C ALA A 535 -7.31 19.26 14.29
N VAL A 536 -7.08 18.79 13.06
CA VAL A 536 -5.74 18.47 12.55
C VAL A 536 -5.21 19.57 11.65
N LYS A 537 -3.89 19.66 11.58
CA LYS A 537 -3.17 20.65 10.81
C LYS A 537 -2.42 19.96 9.69
N LEU A 538 -2.39 20.59 8.53
CA LEU A 538 -1.45 20.29 7.45
C LEU A 538 -0.40 21.40 7.41
N ASN A 539 0.88 21.04 7.44
CA ASN A 539 1.96 22.02 7.40
C ASN A 539 1.99 22.79 6.07
N SER A 540 1.96 22.07 4.96
CA SER A 540 1.91 22.69 3.62
C SER A 540 1.03 21.89 2.68
N ALA A 541 0.23 22.59 1.86
CA ALA A 541 -0.55 21.96 0.80
C ALA A 541 0.34 21.35 -0.30
N ILE A 542 1.43 22.05 -0.64
CA ILE A 542 2.37 21.66 -1.71
C ILE A 542 3.78 21.61 -1.13
N GLU A 543 4.55 20.59 -1.47
CA GLU A 543 5.97 20.47 -1.09
C GLU A 543 6.83 20.21 -2.33
N VAL A 544 7.83 21.07 -2.57
CA VAL A 544 8.72 20.97 -3.74
C VAL A 544 10.16 21.38 -3.37
N PRO A 545 11.19 20.85 -4.05
CA PRO A 545 12.56 21.30 -3.83
C PRO A 545 12.76 22.75 -4.32
N ASN A 546 13.59 23.51 -3.61
CA ASN A 546 13.97 24.88 -3.97
C ASN A 546 15.14 24.88 -4.99
N VAL A 547 14.87 24.43 -6.21
CA VAL A 547 15.86 24.33 -7.29
C VAL A 547 15.37 25.04 -8.55
N GLN A 548 16.29 25.62 -9.33
CA GLN A 548 15.95 26.53 -10.43
C GLN A 548 15.00 25.95 -11.48
N GLY A 549 15.05 24.63 -11.72
CA GLY A 549 14.18 23.96 -12.70
C GLY A 549 12.78 23.64 -12.19
N VAL A 550 12.45 23.91 -10.92
CA VAL A 550 11.14 23.62 -10.33
C VAL A 550 10.32 24.88 -10.17
N LYS A 551 9.15 24.93 -10.83
CA LYS A 551 8.22 26.04 -10.74
C LYS A 551 6.79 25.58 -10.57
N ILE A 552 6.00 26.36 -9.84
CA ILE A 552 4.57 26.12 -9.66
C ILE A 552 3.85 27.46 -9.86
N HIS A 553 2.85 27.46 -10.72
CA HIS A 553 2.09 28.62 -11.15
C HIS A 553 0.66 28.53 -10.60
N HIS A 554 0.16 29.64 -10.06
CA HIS A 554 -1.23 29.86 -9.67
C HIS A 554 -1.77 28.80 -8.69
N MET A 555 -1.35 28.91 -7.44
CA MET A 555 -1.72 27.98 -6.37
C MET A 555 -2.83 28.56 -5.50
N THR A 556 -3.80 27.74 -5.12
CA THR A 556 -4.88 28.14 -4.21
C THR A 556 -5.11 27.06 -3.14
N SER A 557 -5.14 27.47 -1.88
CA SER A 557 -5.54 26.60 -0.76
C SER A 557 -6.84 27.09 -0.14
N ILE A 558 -7.77 26.18 0.16
CA ILE A 558 -9.10 26.51 0.69
C ILE A 558 -9.40 25.66 1.93
N TRP A 559 -9.95 26.28 2.97
CA TRP A 559 -10.55 25.60 4.11
C TRP A 559 -12.08 25.63 4.01
N LEU A 560 -12.72 24.45 4.05
CA LEU A 560 -14.13 24.23 3.67
C LEU A 560 -15.08 24.04 4.86
N SER A 561 -14.93 24.80 5.95
CA SER A 561 -15.79 24.66 7.15
C SER A 561 -15.51 23.42 8.01
N GLY A 562 -14.27 22.97 8.10
CA GLY A 562 -13.89 21.83 8.93
C GLY A 562 -13.99 22.04 10.44
N VAL A 563 -13.51 21.05 11.21
CA VAL A 563 -13.46 21.16 12.68
C VAL A 563 -12.63 22.37 13.08
N ALA A 564 -13.17 23.20 13.98
CA ALA A 564 -12.48 24.39 14.46
C ALA A 564 -11.09 24.06 15.04
N GLY A 565 -10.07 24.82 14.61
CA GLY A 565 -8.67 24.57 14.96
C GLY A 565 -7.91 23.68 13.97
N SER A 566 -8.60 23.13 12.96
CA SER A 566 -7.95 22.55 11.78
C SER A 566 -7.48 23.64 10.82
N GLU A 567 -6.38 23.40 10.10
CA GLU A 567 -5.82 24.37 9.16
C GLU A 567 -4.93 23.73 8.09
N ILE A 568 -4.70 24.46 7.01
CA ILE A 568 -3.50 24.31 6.17
C ILE A 568 -2.61 25.53 6.47
N THR A 569 -1.38 25.28 6.94
CA THR A 569 -0.51 26.33 7.48
C THR A 569 0.11 27.18 6.37
N HIS A 570 0.55 26.53 5.28
CA HIS A 570 1.16 27.15 4.10
C HIS A 570 0.59 26.60 2.80
N VAL A 571 0.61 27.42 1.74
CA VAL A 571 0.19 27.00 0.39
C VAL A 571 1.26 26.12 -0.25
N ILE A 572 2.53 26.55 -0.18
CA ILE A 572 3.66 25.82 -0.75
C ILE A 572 4.91 25.99 0.11
N ASN A 573 5.55 24.88 0.49
CA ASN A 573 6.66 24.85 1.44
C ASN A 573 6.37 25.71 2.69
N ASN A 574 7.02 26.86 2.81
CA ASN A 574 6.84 27.83 3.90
C ASN A 574 6.24 29.17 3.40
N ILE A 575 5.60 29.18 2.23
CA ILE A 575 5.09 30.35 1.52
C ILE A 575 3.56 30.26 1.41
N GLY A 576 2.90 31.41 1.52
CA GLY A 576 1.44 31.53 1.56
C GLY A 576 0.92 31.49 3.00
N GLY A 577 -0.17 32.22 3.25
CA GLY A 577 -0.80 32.30 4.56
C GLY A 577 -1.57 31.04 4.94
N THR A 578 -1.98 30.99 6.20
CA THR A 578 -2.79 29.89 6.76
C THR A 578 -4.26 30.02 6.33
N VAL A 579 -4.90 28.89 6.03
CA VAL A 579 -6.36 28.78 5.86
C VAL A 579 -6.97 27.92 6.97
N TYR A 580 -7.97 28.46 7.67
CA TYR A 580 -8.49 27.90 8.94
C TYR A 580 -9.92 28.33 9.32
N ALA A 581 -10.57 29.24 8.59
CA ALA A 581 -11.92 29.73 8.91
C ALA A 581 -12.62 30.36 7.70
N ASN A 582 -13.95 30.41 7.66
CA ASN A 582 -14.68 31.04 6.53
C ASN A 582 -14.76 32.58 6.60
N ASN A 583 -14.37 33.19 7.71
CA ASN A 583 -14.44 34.64 7.93
C ASN A 583 -13.25 35.13 8.77
N PRO A 584 -12.45 36.10 8.29
CA PRO A 584 -12.54 36.79 7.00
C PRO A 584 -12.26 35.87 5.81
N THR A 585 -12.61 36.29 4.58
CA THR A 585 -12.35 35.49 3.35
C THR A 585 -10.88 35.08 3.21
N ALA A 586 -9.95 35.93 3.65
CA ALA A 586 -8.53 35.62 3.66
C ALA A 586 -8.15 34.46 4.60
N ALA A 587 -8.96 34.15 5.62
CA ALA A 587 -8.79 32.96 6.46
C ALA A 587 -9.35 31.69 5.80
N MET A 588 -10.21 31.82 4.79
CA MET A 588 -10.82 30.70 4.08
C MET A 588 -9.93 30.26 2.93
N ARG A 589 -9.36 31.23 2.21
CA ARG A 589 -8.62 31.00 0.98
C ARG A 589 -7.35 31.83 0.96
N GLN A 590 -6.27 31.19 0.55
CA GLN A 590 -4.97 31.80 0.30
C GLN A 590 -4.50 31.42 -1.10
N THR A 591 -3.79 32.34 -1.74
CA THR A 591 -3.24 32.14 -3.09
C THR A 591 -1.76 32.49 -3.12
N VAL A 592 -1.01 31.78 -3.95
CA VAL A 592 0.37 32.13 -4.30
C VAL A 592 0.45 32.13 -5.82
N ASP A 593 0.85 33.25 -6.40
CA ASP A 593 0.85 33.42 -7.86
C ASP A 593 1.96 32.57 -8.49
N GLU A 594 3.16 32.61 -7.92
CA GLU A 594 4.33 31.96 -8.49
C GLU A 594 5.24 31.41 -7.40
N PHE A 595 5.72 30.18 -7.61
CA PHE A 595 6.91 29.65 -6.97
C PHE A 595 7.93 29.35 -8.06
N VAL A 596 9.11 29.95 -7.95
CA VAL A 596 10.27 29.63 -8.79
C VAL A 596 11.38 29.24 -7.85
N GLY A 597 11.81 27.99 -7.92
CA GLY A 597 12.97 27.56 -7.14
C GLY A 597 14.17 28.43 -7.50
N THR A 598 14.92 28.85 -6.50
CA THR A 598 16.02 29.81 -6.69
C THR A 598 17.36 29.11 -6.88
N GLY A 599 17.46 27.83 -6.53
CA GLY A 599 18.74 27.12 -6.48
C GLY A 599 19.68 27.64 -5.38
N ALA A 600 19.27 28.67 -4.63
CA ALA A 600 19.80 28.92 -3.30
C ALA A 600 19.27 27.78 -2.41
N GLY A 601 19.91 26.62 -2.54
CA GLY A 601 19.61 25.46 -1.74
C GLY A 601 19.71 25.82 -0.26
N ASP A 602 19.09 25.03 0.58
CA ASP A 602 19.42 25.09 1.99
C ASP A 602 20.93 24.84 2.12
N THR A 603 21.67 25.80 2.65
CA THR A 603 23.12 25.69 2.91
C THR A 603 23.40 25.56 4.40
N GLN A 604 22.37 25.68 5.23
CA GLN A 604 22.52 25.63 6.66
C GLN A 604 22.50 24.16 7.07
N ALA A 605 23.60 23.72 7.66
CA ALA A 605 23.65 22.37 8.21
C ALA A 605 22.77 22.26 9.45
N PRO A 606 22.15 21.09 9.71
CA PRO A 606 21.47 20.82 10.96
C PRO A 606 22.34 21.12 12.19
N SER A 607 21.70 21.43 13.32
CA SER A 607 22.40 21.53 14.59
C SER A 607 23.13 20.23 14.91
N THR A 608 24.32 20.28 15.50
CA THR A 608 25.06 19.08 15.93
C THR A 608 24.22 18.22 16.88
N PRO A 609 24.06 16.91 16.63
CA PRO A 609 23.42 16.00 17.58
C PRO A 609 24.12 16.08 18.95
N SER A 610 23.36 16.28 20.01
CA SER A 610 23.91 16.46 21.37
C SER A 610 23.59 15.27 22.27
N ASN A 611 24.36 15.10 23.35
CA ASN A 611 24.18 14.03 24.34
C ASN A 611 24.18 12.61 23.73
N LEU A 612 25.07 12.36 22.76
CA LEU A 612 25.26 10.99 22.27
C LEU A 612 25.74 10.12 23.43
N ALA A 613 24.98 9.05 23.71
CA ALA A 613 25.35 8.02 24.66
C ALA A 613 25.39 6.66 23.96
N ALA A 614 26.34 5.82 24.39
CA ALA A 614 26.52 4.45 23.92
C ALA A 614 26.41 3.50 25.11
N THR A 615 25.55 2.50 24.99
CA THR A 615 25.30 1.50 26.04
C THR A 615 25.54 0.11 25.48
N ALA A 616 26.52 -0.61 26.03
CA ALA A 616 26.74 -2.00 25.69
C ALA A 616 25.59 -2.87 26.21
N VAL A 617 24.88 -3.51 25.29
CA VAL A 617 23.71 -4.35 25.59
C VAL A 617 24.10 -5.82 25.70
N SER A 618 25.07 -6.25 24.89
CA SER A 618 25.56 -7.63 24.90
C SER A 618 27.04 -7.68 24.49
N SER A 619 27.56 -8.90 24.31
CA SER A 619 28.89 -9.14 23.74
C SER A 619 28.99 -8.77 22.25
N SER A 620 27.86 -8.52 21.56
CA SER A 620 27.85 -8.20 20.13
C SER A 620 26.95 -7.04 19.75
N GLN A 621 26.46 -6.26 20.73
CA GLN A 621 25.54 -5.16 20.49
C GLN A 621 25.80 -3.96 21.41
N ILE A 622 25.79 -2.76 20.82
CA ILE A 622 25.78 -1.46 21.49
C ILE A 622 24.60 -0.64 20.97
N ASN A 623 23.79 -0.11 21.89
CA ASN A 623 22.72 0.82 21.55
C ASN A 623 23.18 2.25 21.73
N LEU A 624 22.80 3.11 20.78
CA LEU A 624 23.07 4.53 20.75
C LEU A 624 21.78 5.32 20.90
N ASN A 625 21.83 6.42 21.66
CA ASN A 625 20.77 7.43 21.72
C ASN A 625 21.39 8.84 21.80
N TRP A 626 20.67 9.84 21.32
CA TRP A 626 21.08 11.25 21.36
C TRP A 626 19.85 12.16 21.35
N ASN A 627 20.08 13.46 21.60
CA ASN A 627 19.05 14.48 21.41
C ASN A 627 18.91 14.82 19.92
N ALA A 628 17.67 14.89 19.45
CA ALA A 628 17.39 15.23 18.06
C ALA A 628 17.93 16.62 17.67
N SER A 629 18.47 16.70 16.46
CA SER A 629 18.91 17.95 15.85
C SER A 629 17.73 18.76 15.32
N THR A 630 17.89 20.08 15.24
CA THR A 630 16.98 21.00 14.56
C THR A 630 17.66 21.60 13.35
N ASP A 631 16.86 22.03 12.38
CA ASP A 631 17.32 22.66 11.15
C ASP A 631 16.27 23.68 10.68
N ASN A 632 16.65 24.64 9.84
CA ASN A 632 15.75 25.66 9.29
C ASN A 632 14.74 25.11 8.28
N VAL A 633 15.06 24.01 7.58
CA VAL A 633 14.13 23.31 6.67
C VAL A 633 13.73 21.94 7.23
N GLY A 634 14.67 21.21 7.81
CA GLY A 634 14.38 19.99 8.57
C GLY A 634 15.44 18.89 8.41
N VAL A 635 15.63 18.13 9.48
CA VAL A 635 16.57 16.99 9.53
C VAL A 635 15.92 15.76 8.91
N THR A 636 16.57 15.15 7.92
CA THR A 636 16.07 13.97 7.20
C THR A 636 16.67 12.66 7.71
N GLY A 637 17.77 12.70 8.44
CA GLY A 637 18.34 11.54 9.12
C GLY A 637 19.68 11.80 9.80
N TYR A 638 20.32 10.72 10.22
CA TYR A 638 21.59 10.70 10.92
C TYR A 638 22.51 9.64 10.34
N ASP A 639 23.78 9.96 10.12
CA ASP A 639 24.83 9.00 9.76
C ASP A 639 25.61 8.60 11.02
N ILE A 640 25.76 7.29 11.24
CA ILE A 640 26.40 6.70 12.41
C ILE A 640 27.80 6.24 12.04
N TYR A 641 28.78 6.76 12.75
CA TYR A 641 30.18 6.42 12.57
C TYR A 641 30.67 5.59 13.75
N ARG A 642 31.22 4.40 13.47
CA ARG A 642 31.94 3.54 14.43
C ARG A 642 33.42 3.57 14.08
N ASN A 643 34.26 3.93 15.04
CA ASN A 643 35.71 4.02 14.89
C ASN A 643 36.13 4.88 13.67
N GLY A 644 35.34 5.92 13.38
CA GLY A 644 35.57 6.84 12.26
C GLY A 644 35.01 6.40 10.91
N ALA A 645 34.49 5.16 10.78
CA ALA A 645 33.87 4.66 9.54
C ALA A 645 32.34 4.66 9.67
N ILE A 646 31.63 4.99 8.59
CA ILE A 646 30.16 4.91 8.56
C ILE A 646 29.72 3.44 8.65
N VAL A 647 28.81 3.13 9.57
CA VAL A 647 28.28 1.76 9.77
C VAL A 647 26.78 1.64 9.54
N GLY A 648 26.10 2.78 9.42
CA GLY A 648 24.69 2.84 9.06
C GLY A 648 24.13 4.24 9.17
N SER A 649 22.83 4.36 8.93
CA SER A 649 22.07 5.59 9.12
C SER A 649 20.80 5.33 9.92
N SER A 650 20.28 6.35 10.59
CA SER A 650 19.00 6.30 11.32
C SER A 650 18.13 7.50 10.97
N ALA A 651 16.83 7.29 10.89
CA ALA A 651 15.84 8.37 10.72
C ALA A 651 15.43 9.00 12.07
N THR A 652 15.71 8.32 13.19
CA THR A 652 15.37 8.76 14.55
C THR A 652 16.63 8.97 15.38
N ALA A 653 16.51 9.59 16.56
CA ALA A 653 17.64 9.89 17.43
C ALA A 653 18.15 8.67 18.24
N SER A 654 18.18 7.50 17.60
CA SER A 654 18.64 6.23 18.18
C SER A 654 19.16 5.28 17.10
N TYR A 655 20.07 4.37 17.47
CA TYR A 655 20.59 3.34 16.56
C TYR A 655 21.06 2.11 17.34
N SER A 656 20.80 0.91 16.80
CA SER A 656 21.25 -0.36 17.38
C SER A 656 22.37 -0.94 16.52
N ASP A 657 23.60 -0.87 17.01
CA ASP A 657 24.75 -1.43 16.33
C ASP A 657 25.01 -2.87 16.77
N THR A 658 24.99 -3.80 15.82
CA THR A 658 25.01 -5.26 16.07
C THR A 658 26.16 -5.94 15.32
N GLY A 659 26.48 -7.20 15.66
CA GLY A 659 27.56 -7.95 15.02
C GLY A 659 28.95 -7.53 15.50
N LEU A 660 29.03 -6.93 16.69
CA LEU A 660 30.27 -6.46 17.28
C LEU A 660 31.10 -7.59 17.88
N ALA A 661 32.41 -7.41 17.93
CA ALA A 661 33.31 -8.29 18.66
C ALA A 661 33.14 -8.04 20.17
N ALA A 662 33.26 -9.10 20.95
CA ALA A 662 33.12 -9.04 22.39
C ALA A 662 34.33 -8.43 23.08
N SER A 663 34.16 -7.95 24.33
CA SER A 663 35.22 -7.26 25.09
C SER A 663 35.91 -6.12 24.33
N THR A 664 35.24 -5.53 23.34
CA THR A 664 35.86 -4.59 22.40
C THR A 664 35.27 -3.21 22.61
N ALA A 665 36.14 -2.23 22.85
CA ALA A 665 35.74 -0.83 22.93
C ALA A 665 35.44 -0.29 21.53
N TYR A 666 34.30 0.35 21.38
CA TYR A 666 33.88 1.02 20.16
C TYR A 666 33.58 2.48 20.44
N ASN A 667 33.99 3.34 19.51
CA ASN A 667 33.86 4.78 19.57
C ASN A 667 32.81 5.21 18.54
N TYR A 668 31.81 5.95 18.98
CA TYR A 668 30.71 6.40 18.13
C TYR A 668 30.65 7.92 18.02
N THR A 669 30.37 8.39 16.82
CA THR A 669 29.93 9.77 16.56
C THR A 669 28.76 9.74 15.59
N VAL A 670 27.90 10.75 15.67
CA VAL A 670 26.72 10.87 14.83
C VAL A 670 26.72 12.23 14.15
N ARG A 671 26.33 12.30 12.88
CA ARG A 671 26.06 13.54 12.15
C ARG A 671 24.60 13.54 11.68
N ALA A 672 23.86 14.60 11.98
CA ALA A 672 22.59 14.88 11.34
C ALA A 672 22.81 15.35 9.89
N LYS A 673 21.84 15.05 9.01
CA LYS A 673 21.75 15.52 7.63
C LYS A 673 20.34 16.02 7.30
N ASP A 674 20.25 16.98 6.40
CA ASP A 674 18.97 17.54 5.91
C ASP A 674 18.62 17.04 4.51
N GLY A 675 17.53 17.58 3.94
CA GLY A 675 17.05 17.25 2.60
C GLY A 675 17.86 17.87 1.46
N ALA A 676 18.70 18.87 1.75
CA ALA A 676 19.60 19.49 0.79
C ALA A 676 21.00 18.85 0.76
N GLY A 677 21.26 17.91 1.66
CA GLY A 677 22.53 17.20 1.77
C GLY A 677 23.57 17.89 2.65
N ASN A 678 23.20 18.94 3.40
CA ASN A 678 24.13 19.49 4.39
C ASN A 678 24.23 18.51 5.57
N ALA A 679 25.45 18.38 6.09
CA ALA A 679 25.73 17.56 7.26
C ALA A 679 26.22 18.44 8.41
N SER A 680 25.63 18.23 9.58
CA SER A 680 26.11 18.84 10.83
C SER A 680 27.56 18.46 11.14
N ALA A 681 28.20 19.21 12.04
CA ALA A 681 29.41 18.73 12.70
C ALA A 681 29.10 17.46 13.51
N ALA A 682 30.11 16.61 13.70
CA ALA A 682 29.97 15.38 14.49
C ALA A 682 29.57 15.70 15.95
N SER A 683 28.72 14.85 16.53
CA SER A 683 28.39 14.86 17.96
C SER A 683 29.63 14.71 18.85
N ASN A 684 29.44 14.76 20.17
CA ASN A 684 30.43 14.22 21.10
C ASN A 684 30.73 12.74 20.78
N THR A 685 31.95 12.27 21.10
CA THR A 685 32.28 10.85 21.01
C THR A 685 31.69 10.11 22.20
N ALA A 686 30.92 9.07 21.93
CA ALA A 686 30.46 8.12 22.94
C ALA A 686 31.22 6.81 22.80
N THR A 687 31.71 6.27 23.92
CA THR A 687 32.47 5.02 23.92
C THR A 687 31.76 4.00 24.77
N ALA A 688 31.61 2.79 24.25
CA ALA A 688 31.15 1.65 25.03
C ALA A 688 31.99 0.42 24.67
N THR A 689 32.26 -0.40 25.68
CA THR A 689 32.93 -1.70 25.51
C THR A 689 31.86 -2.76 25.52
N THR A 690 31.75 -3.51 24.41
CA THR A 690 30.88 -4.68 24.38
C THR A 690 31.21 -5.59 25.55
N GLN A 691 30.19 -6.23 26.10
CA GLN A 691 30.37 -7.12 27.23
C GLN A 691 31.35 -8.24 26.86
N ALA A 692 31.95 -8.86 27.87
CA ALA A 692 32.93 -9.90 27.61
C ALA A 692 32.35 -11.01 26.72
N GLY A 693 33.19 -11.59 25.88
CA GLY A 693 32.85 -12.77 25.08
C GLY A 693 32.77 -13.99 25.98
N GLY A 694 31.78 -14.00 26.87
CA GLY A 694 31.54 -15.01 27.88
C GLY A 694 30.03 -15.18 28.03
N GLY A 695 29.56 -16.41 27.78
CA GLY A 695 28.16 -16.74 27.56
C GLY A 695 27.19 -16.21 28.62
N GLY A 696 26.21 -15.44 28.16
CA GLY A 696 25.02 -15.04 28.92
C GLY A 696 23.72 -15.66 28.41
N GLY A 697 23.81 -16.66 27.52
CA GLY A 697 22.67 -17.45 27.05
C GLY A 697 23.00 -18.93 27.19
N GLY A 698 23.05 -19.42 28.43
CA GLY A 698 23.28 -20.84 28.69
C GLY A 698 22.19 -21.69 28.05
N THR A 699 22.54 -22.50 27.06
CA THR A 699 21.85 -23.77 26.77
C THR A 699 22.23 -24.80 27.84
N GLY A 700 22.11 -24.42 29.11
CA GLY A 700 22.27 -25.37 30.21
C GLY A 700 21.33 -26.54 30.00
N THR A 701 21.70 -27.72 30.50
CA THR A 701 20.70 -28.75 30.75
C THR A 701 19.77 -28.25 31.86
N ALA A 702 18.47 -28.59 31.75
CA ALA A 702 17.55 -28.34 32.85
C ALA A 702 18.10 -29.07 34.09
N LEU A 703 18.24 -28.36 35.19
CA LEU A 703 18.67 -28.93 36.45
C LEU A 703 17.62 -29.95 36.89
N ASP A 704 18.08 -31.05 37.48
CA ASP A 704 17.17 -32.01 38.11
C ASP A 704 16.41 -31.33 39.26
N ARG A 705 15.08 -31.33 39.14
CA ARG A 705 14.12 -30.69 40.05
C ARG A 705 13.56 -31.67 41.08
N THR A 706 14.00 -32.93 41.05
CA THR A 706 13.57 -33.96 42.01
C THR A 706 13.83 -33.47 43.44
N GLY A 707 12.78 -33.43 44.26
CA GLY A 707 12.83 -33.00 45.66
C GLY A 707 12.79 -31.48 45.91
N TRP A 708 12.65 -30.65 44.87
CA TRP A 708 12.47 -29.22 45.04
C TRP A 708 11.10 -28.90 45.66
N THR A 709 11.00 -27.80 46.39
CA THR A 709 9.73 -27.34 46.97
C THR A 709 9.51 -25.88 46.61
N ALA A 710 8.25 -25.47 46.47
CA ALA A 710 7.89 -24.08 46.25
C ALA A 710 6.78 -23.62 47.22
N THR A 711 6.82 -22.34 47.59
CA THR A 711 5.75 -21.64 48.28
C THR A 711 5.31 -20.43 47.47
N SER A 712 4.07 -19.99 47.66
CA SER A 712 3.49 -18.85 46.96
C SER A 712 2.83 -17.87 47.91
N THR A 713 2.73 -16.61 47.51
CA THR A 713 1.90 -15.60 48.17
C THR A 713 1.16 -14.80 47.10
N PRO A 714 -0.19 -14.81 47.09
CA PRO A 714 -1.09 -15.59 47.96
C PRO A 714 -1.03 -17.11 47.65
N SER A 715 -1.50 -17.93 48.58
CA SER A 715 -1.70 -19.37 48.37
C SER A 715 -3.07 -19.66 47.77
N SER A 716 -3.18 -20.66 46.89
CA SER A 716 -4.43 -21.09 46.26
C SER A 716 -4.64 -22.61 46.38
N GLY A 717 -5.76 -23.11 45.82
CA GLY A 717 -6.02 -24.56 45.71
C GLY A 717 -5.19 -25.29 44.65
N ASP A 718 -4.48 -24.56 43.78
CA ASP A 718 -3.55 -25.12 42.80
C ASP A 718 -2.15 -25.18 43.43
N PRO A 719 -1.65 -26.34 43.86
CA PRO A 719 -0.45 -26.42 44.70
C PRO A 719 0.83 -26.06 43.93
N ALA A 720 1.77 -25.39 44.60
CA ALA A 720 3.04 -24.98 44.01
C ALA A 720 3.97 -26.14 43.63
N SER A 721 3.68 -27.36 44.08
CA SER A 721 4.36 -28.58 43.65
C SER A 721 4.18 -28.89 42.16
N ASN A 722 3.07 -28.43 41.56
CA ASN A 722 2.77 -28.65 40.15
C ASN A 722 3.74 -27.91 39.21
N LEU A 723 4.58 -27.00 39.72
CA LEU A 723 5.62 -26.35 38.92
C LEU A 723 6.71 -27.31 38.42
N PHE A 724 6.83 -28.50 39.05
CA PHE A 724 7.97 -29.40 38.92
C PHE A 724 7.59 -30.83 38.52
N ASP A 725 6.34 -31.09 38.17
CA ASP A 725 5.83 -32.46 37.97
C ASP A 725 6.07 -32.99 36.54
N GLY A 726 6.57 -32.14 35.63
CA GLY A 726 6.89 -32.52 34.26
C GLY A 726 5.65 -32.64 33.37
N SER A 727 4.50 -32.12 33.80
CA SER A 727 3.23 -32.24 33.11
C SER A 727 2.62 -30.88 32.79
N LEU A 728 2.43 -30.59 31.49
CA LEU A 728 1.69 -29.41 31.03
C LEU A 728 0.17 -29.52 31.23
N ALA A 729 -0.32 -30.59 31.87
CA ALA A 729 -1.74 -30.78 32.19
C ALA A 729 -2.10 -30.29 33.60
N THR A 730 -1.10 -30.04 34.44
CA THR A 730 -1.20 -29.60 35.83
C THR A 730 -0.53 -28.24 35.97
N ARG A 731 -1.02 -27.40 36.90
CA ARG A 731 -0.49 -26.04 37.08
C ARG A 731 -0.48 -25.61 38.53
N TRP A 732 0.39 -24.65 38.84
CA TRP A 732 0.22 -23.76 39.99
C TRP A 732 -0.48 -22.47 39.55
N SER A 733 -1.29 -21.87 40.44
CA SER A 733 -1.83 -20.52 40.23
C SER A 733 -1.82 -19.67 41.50
N ALA A 734 -1.78 -18.35 41.32
CA ALA A 734 -1.96 -17.39 42.42
C ALA A 734 -3.40 -17.37 42.97
N GLY A 735 -4.39 -17.98 42.29
CA GLY A 735 -5.80 -18.01 42.73
C GLY A 735 -6.49 -16.65 42.78
N ALA A 736 -5.90 -15.61 42.19
CA ALA A 736 -6.40 -14.25 42.14
C ALA A 736 -5.91 -13.55 40.86
N PRO A 737 -6.58 -12.46 40.41
CA PRO A 737 -6.08 -11.61 39.33
C PRO A 737 -4.65 -11.11 39.61
N MET A 738 -3.88 -10.88 38.55
CA MET A 738 -2.52 -10.39 38.64
C MET A 738 -2.45 -9.03 39.34
N ALA A 739 -1.70 -8.97 40.44
CA ALA A 739 -1.41 -7.74 41.16
C ALA A 739 0.08 -7.70 41.53
N PRO A 740 0.73 -6.52 41.47
CA PRO A 740 2.14 -6.39 41.81
C PRO A 740 2.42 -6.90 43.23
N GLY A 741 3.48 -7.68 43.38
CA GLY A 741 3.91 -8.24 44.67
C GLY A 741 3.48 -9.70 44.91
N GLN A 742 2.66 -10.29 44.04
CA GLN A 742 2.47 -11.74 44.03
C GLN A 742 3.80 -12.44 43.79
N SER A 743 4.10 -13.52 44.52
CA SER A 743 5.42 -14.15 44.42
C SER A 743 5.43 -15.67 44.59
N LEU A 744 6.46 -16.28 44.00
CA LEU A 744 6.88 -17.67 44.15
C LEU A 744 8.26 -17.72 44.80
N VAL A 745 8.46 -18.62 45.76
CA VAL A 745 9.76 -18.93 46.35
C VAL A 745 10.05 -20.41 46.14
N ILE A 746 11.12 -20.72 45.42
CA ILE A 746 11.59 -22.06 45.10
C ILE A 746 12.81 -22.38 45.97
N ASP A 747 12.79 -23.52 46.65
CA ASP A 747 13.94 -24.10 47.37
C ASP A 747 14.47 -25.31 46.59
N MET A 748 15.64 -25.15 45.97
CA MET A 748 16.32 -26.20 45.20
C MET A 748 17.06 -27.23 46.09
N LYS A 749 16.92 -27.11 47.42
CA LYS A 749 17.50 -27.94 48.50
C LYS A 749 19.01 -27.88 48.67
N ALA A 750 19.74 -27.46 47.65
CA ALA A 750 21.16 -27.17 47.70
C ALA A 750 21.49 -25.97 46.81
N ALA A 751 22.63 -25.32 47.07
CA ALA A 751 23.13 -24.29 46.17
C ALA A 751 23.47 -24.92 44.81
N LYS A 752 22.94 -24.34 43.73
CA LYS A 752 23.18 -24.77 42.35
C LYS A 752 23.66 -23.58 41.53
N SER A 753 24.51 -23.84 40.54
CA SER A 753 24.93 -22.85 39.55
C SER A 753 23.99 -22.84 38.35
N PHE A 754 23.34 -21.73 38.04
CA PHE A 754 22.37 -21.59 36.96
C PHE A 754 22.38 -20.19 36.35
N SER A 755 21.90 -20.08 35.12
CA SER A 755 21.91 -18.80 34.36
C SER A 755 20.62 -18.53 33.59
N LYS A 756 19.63 -19.42 33.69
CA LYS A 756 18.38 -19.31 32.96
C LYS A 756 17.22 -19.95 33.72
N ILE A 757 16.06 -19.28 33.66
CA ILE A 757 14.77 -19.78 34.14
C ILE A 757 13.79 -19.73 32.96
N VAL A 758 12.95 -20.76 32.83
CA VAL A 758 11.83 -20.79 31.89
C VAL A 758 10.57 -21.06 32.69
N MET A 759 9.58 -20.17 32.56
CA MET A 759 8.23 -20.32 33.10
C MET A 759 7.29 -20.58 31.92
N ASP A 760 6.62 -21.73 31.94
CA ASP A 760 5.72 -22.16 30.88
C ASP A 760 4.27 -22.15 31.35
N SER A 761 3.47 -21.27 30.76
CA SER A 761 2.03 -21.13 30.97
C SER A 761 1.23 -21.58 29.74
N THR A 762 1.79 -22.39 28.83
CA THR A 762 1.16 -22.75 27.53
C THR A 762 -0.22 -23.39 27.70
N GLY A 763 -0.44 -24.19 28.74
CA GLY A 763 -1.76 -24.75 29.07
C GLY A 763 -2.78 -23.71 29.57
N SER A 764 -2.38 -22.46 29.77
CA SER A 764 -3.20 -21.31 30.16
C SER A 764 -2.60 -20.03 29.55
N ALA A 765 -2.59 -19.94 28.22
CA ALA A 765 -1.71 -19.05 27.45
C ALA A 765 -1.80 -17.54 27.75
N ASN A 766 -2.82 -17.08 28.48
CA ASN A 766 -2.96 -15.67 28.90
C ASN A 766 -2.53 -15.38 30.35
N ASP A 767 -2.18 -16.41 31.12
CA ASP A 767 -1.93 -16.35 32.57
C ASP A 767 -0.45 -16.15 32.93
N TYR A 768 0.38 -15.73 31.99
CA TYR A 768 1.80 -15.44 32.22
C TYR A 768 2.03 -14.09 32.93
N ALA A 769 3.12 -13.96 33.69
CA ALA A 769 3.45 -12.71 34.41
C ALA A 769 3.59 -11.51 33.44
N ARG A 770 2.87 -10.41 33.67
CA ARG A 770 2.96 -9.18 32.83
C ARG A 770 4.21 -8.34 33.07
N GLY A 771 4.74 -8.42 34.28
CA GLY A 771 6.07 -7.96 34.65
C GLY A 771 6.65 -8.92 35.67
N TYR A 772 7.97 -9.05 35.72
CA TYR A 772 8.64 -9.91 36.68
C TYR A 772 9.95 -9.33 37.20
N GLU A 773 10.29 -9.72 38.41
CA GLU A 773 11.61 -9.57 39.02
C GLU A 773 12.05 -10.92 39.57
N VAL A 774 13.33 -11.28 39.37
CA VAL A 774 13.92 -12.51 39.89
C VAL A 774 14.99 -12.15 40.91
N TYR A 775 14.93 -12.81 42.06
CA TYR A 775 15.88 -12.70 43.16
C TYR A 775 16.43 -14.08 43.49
N VAL A 776 17.61 -14.13 44.10
CA VAL A 776 18.23 -15.37 44.56
C VAL A 776 18.72 -15.23 45.99
N SER A 777 18.79 -16.33 46.72
CA SER A 777 19.28 -16.34 48.09
C SER A 777 19.97 -17.66 48.42
N SER A 778 20.98 -17.60 49.30
CA SER A 778 21.60 -18.80 49.87
C SER A 778 20.82 -19.34 51.08
N ASP A 779 20.07 -18.50 51.80
CA ASP A 779 19.41 -18.82 53.08
C ASP A 779 17.86 -18.72 53.05
N GLY A 780 17.28 -18.14 51.99
CA GLY A 780 15.83 -18.01 51.82
C GLY A 780 15.21 -16.80 52.53
N THR A 781 16.02 -15.97 53.19
CA THR A 781 15.60 -14.77 53.94
C THR A 781 16.27 -13.49 53.45
N ALA A 782 17.55 -13.53 53.08
CA ALA A 782 18.29 -12.42 52.52
C ALA A 782 18.31 -12.49 50.98
N TRP A 783 17.59 -11.58 50.31
CA TRP A 783 17.31 -11.66 48.86
C TRP A 783 18.11 -10.67 47.98
N GLY A 784 18.74 -9.65 48.57
CA GLY A 784 19.47 -8.63 47.82
C GLY A 784 18.60 -7.87 46.79
N SER A 785 19.23 -7.38 45.73
CA SER A 785 18.55 -6.76 44.58
C SER A 785 18.15 -7.81 43.53
N ALA A 786 17.19 -7.46 42.66
CA ALA A 786 16.79 -8.34 41.56
C ALA A 786 17.99 -8.62 40.62
N ILE A 787 18.20 -9.89 40.29
CA ILE A 787 19.21 -10.34 39.33
C ILE A 787 18.73 -10.27 37.88
N ALA A 788 17.41 -10.20 37.68
CA ALA A 788 16.77 -10.02 36.38
C ALA A 788 15.43 -9.34 36.58
N THR A 789 15.06 -8.46 35.65
CA THR A 789 13.74 -7.83 35.58
C THR A 789 13.26 -7.82 34.13
N GLY A 790 11.95 -7.81 33.91
CA GLY A 790 11.42 -7.76 32.55
C GLY A 790 9.91 -7.76 32.46
N THR A 791 9.41 -7.67 31.23
CA THR A 791 7.98 -7.74 30.89
C THR A 791 7.68 -9.06 30.18
N GLY A 792 6.60 -9.74 30.56
CA GLY A 792 6.15 -10.92 29.82
C GLY A 792 5.33 -10.54 28.60
N THR A 793 5.61 -11.18 27.46
CA THR A 793 4.95 -10.93 26.16
C THR A 793 4.26 -12.18 25.59
N GLY A 794 4.30 -13.31 26.29
CA GLY A 794 3.69 -14.57 25.85
C GLY A 794 3.73 -15.66 26.90
N ALA A 795 3.07 -16.78 26.61
CA ALA A 795 2.84 -17.89 27.53
C ALA A 795 4.12 -18.56 28.06
N VAL A 796 5.23 -18.51 27.31
CA VAL A 796 6.53 -18.99 27.77
C VAL A 796 7.44 -17.81 28.02
N ILE A 797 7.81 -17.59 29.28
CA ILE A 797 8.74 -16.55 29.68
C ILE A 797 10.11 -17.17 29.94
N THR A 798 11.09 -16.77 29.15
CA THR A 798 12.50 -17.11 29.39
C THR A 798 13.21 -15.93 30.04
N VAL A 799 13.85 -16.17 31.18
CA VAL A 799 14.66 -15.20 31.91
C VAL A 799 16.11 -15.67 31.87
N ASN A 800 16.97 -14.92 31.18
CA ASN A 800 18.42 -15.16 31.16
C ASN A 800 19.12 -14.14 32.05
N PHE A 801 20.12 -14.58 32.80
CA PHE A 801 20.92 -13.72 33.67
C PHE A 801 22.33 -14.29 33.84
N ALA A 802 23.24 -13.46 34.34
CA ALA A 802 24.60 -13.89 34.68
C ALA A 802 24.56 -15.06 35.68
N ALA A 803 25.42 -16.06 35.48
CA ALA A 803 25.53 -17.24 36.34
C ALA A 803 25.41 -16.90 37.84
N GLN A 804 24.43 -17.50 38.51
CA GLN A 804 24.22 -17.40 39.95
C GLN A 804 24.50 -18.74 40.60
N ASN A 805 25.13 -18.73 41.78
CA ASN A 805 25.23 -19.90 42.63
C ASN A 805 24.39 -19.68 43.91
N ALA A 806 23.18 -20.23 43.94
CA ALA A 806 22.22 -19.98 45.01
C ALA A 806 21.35 -21.21 45.28
N ARG A 807 20.72 -21.27 46.45
CA ARG A 807 19.80 -22.36 46.84
C ARG A 807 18.34 -22.01 46.56
N TYR A 808 17.98 -20.75 46.77
CA TYR A 808 16.62 -20.26 46.65
C TYR A 808 16.47 -19.29 45.48
N ILE A 809 15.32 -19.35 44.82
CA ILE A 809 14.90 -18.41 43.77
C ILE A 809 13.57 -17.80 44.21
N LYS A 810 13.43 -16.48 44.11
CA LYS A 810 12.17 -15.78 44.30
C LYS A 810 11.79 -15.06 43.02
N ILE A 811 10.58 -15.29 42.55
CA ILE A 811 10.01 -14.63 41.38
C ILE A 811 8.85 -13.76 41.86
N VAL A 812 8.91 -12.47 41.58
CA VAL A 812 7.87 -11.50 41.92
C VAL A 812 7.22 -11.04 40.62
N GLN A 813 5.91 -11.21 40.52
CA GLN A 813 5.13 -10.61 39.44
C GLN A 813 4.91 -9.13 39.77
N THR A 814 5.12 -8.24 38.80
CA THR A 814 5.08 -6.77 39.00
C THR A 814 4.03 -6.04 38.17
N GLY A 815 3.30 -6.74 37.30
CA GLY A 815 2.27 -6.15 36.43
C GLY A 815 0.85 -6.24 37.01
N THR A 816 -0.12 -5.62 36.33
CA THR A 816 -1.55 -5.74 36.69
C THR A 816 -2.33 -6.29 35.50
N ALA A 817 -3.18 -7.30 35.73
CA ALA A 817 -4.09 -7.83 34.72
C ALA A 817 -5.30 -8.51 35.38
N THR A 818 -6.42 -8.56 34.67
CA THR A 818 -7.63 -9.29 35.11
C THR A 818 -7.47 -10.81 35.01
N SER A 819 -6.54 -11.29 34.17
CA SER A 819 -6.12 -12.70 34.10
C SER A 819 -5.37 -13.12 35.37
N TRP A 820 -5.39 -14.41 35.68
CA TRP A 820 -4.65 -14.98 36.81
C TRP A 820 -3.19 -15.16 36.45
N TRP A 821 -2.30 -15.21 37.44
CA TRP A 821 -0.94 -15.68 37.23
C TRP A 821 -0.87 -17.18 37.49
N SER A 822 -0.55 -17.97 36.46
CA SER A 822 -0.41 -19.43 36.56
C SER A 822 0.77 -19.93 35.73
N ILE A 823 1.41 -21.01 36.20
CA ILE A 823 2.57 -21.65 35.56
C ILE A 823 2.33 -23.15 35.61
N HIS A 824 2.44 -23.79 34.44
CA HIS A 824 2.34 -25.24 34.30
C HIS A 824 3.69 -25.89 34.60
N GLU A 825 4.78 -25.35 34.06
CA GLU A 825 6.12 -25.90 34.31
C GLU A 825 7.17 -24.81 34.50
N LEU A 826 8.06 -24.98 35.49
CA LEU A 826 9.20 -24.10 35.73
C LEU A 826 10.52 -24.87 35.64
N ASN A 827 11.38 -24.46 34.71
CA ASN A 827 12.69 -25.08 34.48
C ASN A 827 13.82 -24.09 34.77
N VAL A 828 14.87 -24.56 35.44
CA VAL A 828 16.09 -23.79 35.73
C VAL A 828 17.26 -24.51 35.07
N PHE A 829 18.15 -23.77 34.41
CA PHE A 829 19.19 -24.37 33.56
C PHE A 829 20.59 -24.05 34.10
N GLY A 830 21.41 -25.10 34.23
CA GLY A 830 22.75 -25.02 34.79
C GLY A 830 23.75 -24.28 33.90
N THR A 831 24.87 -23.83 34.48
CA THR A 831 25.98 -23.23 33.72
C THR A 831 26.91 -24.36 33.27
N GLY A 832 26.66 -24.97 32.12
CA GLY A 832 27.36 -26.18 31.66
C GLY A 832 28.89 -26.03 31.62
N GLY A 833 29.59 -26.80 32.44
CA GLY A 833 31.01 -27.13 32.30
C GLY A 833 31.14 -28.59 31.89
N GLY A 834 31.72 -28.85 30.72
CA GLY A 834 31.95 -30.19 30.17
C GLY A 834 32.04 -30.14 28.64
N GLY A 835 33.24 -30.34 28.08
CA GLY A 835 33.59 -30.03 26.69
C GLY A 835 32.83 -30.79 25.61
N GLY A 836 32.54 -30.09 24.50
CA GLY A 836 31.95 -30.66 23.28
C GLY A 836 31.40 -29.61 22.29
N GLY A 837 32.29 -28.82 21.68
CA GLY A 837 32.16 -28.15 20.36
C GLY A 837 30.85 -27.44 19.94
N SER A 838 30.82 -26.11 20.10
CA SER A 838 29.98 -25.19 19.30
C SER A 838 30.68 -24.81 17.99
N GLY A 839 30.93 -25.80 17.12
CA GLY A 839 31.55 -25.55 15.83
C GLY A 839 30.67 -24.78 14.85
N THR A 840 31.28 -24.05 13.92
CA THR A 840 30.62 -23.52 12.71
C THR A 840 30.41 -24.63 11.68
N VAL A 841 29.28 -24.60 10.95
CA VAL A 841 29.04 -25.55 9.83
C VAL A 841 30.15 -25.40 8.79
N TYR A 842 30.75 -26.50 8.37
CA TYR A 842 31.68 -26.48 7.25
C TYR A 842 30.97 -26.30 5.92
N ASP A 843 31.56 -25.50 5.03
CA ASP A 843 31.19 -25.51 3.62
C ASP A 843 31.44 -26.90 3.01
N ARG A 844 30.38 -27.43 2.39
CA ARG A 844 30.32 -28.78 1.80
C ARG A 844 30.54 -28.79 0.30
N THR A 845 30.80 -27.62 -0.29
CA THR A 845 31.09 -27.48 -1.72
C THR A 845 32.25 -28.39 -2.11
N GLY A 846 32.00 -29.29 -3.08
CA GLY A 846 32.99 -30.25 -3.57
C GLY A 846 33.13 -31.55 -2.76
N TRP A 847 32.37 -31.72 -1.67
CA TRP A 847 32.33 -32.99 -0.94
C TRP A 847 31.56 -34.05 -1.72
N THR A 848 31.83 -35.32 -1.46
CA THR A 848 31.13 -36.45 -2.10
C THR A 848 30.60 -37.42 -1.06
N ALA A 849 29.46 -38.04 -1.34
CA ALA A 849 28.85 -39.03 -0.47
C ALA A 849 28.51 -40.34 -1.20
N SER A 850 28.54 -41.45 -0.46
CA SER A 850 28.17 -42.79 -0.93
C SER A 850 27.44 -43.57 0.16
N SER A 851 26.51 -44.46 -0.22
CA SER A 851 25.73 -45.25 0.73
C SER A 851 25.72 -46.75 0.42
N THR A 852 25.44 -47.55 1.43
CA THR A 852 25.10 -48.98 1.30
C THR A 852 23.81 -49.27 2.08
N PRO A 853 22.74 -49.78 1.44
CA PRO A 853 22.64 -50.09 0.01
C PRO A 853 22.63 -48.82 -0.86
N SER A 854 22.90 -49.00 -2.16
CA SER A 854 22.59 -47.98 -3.16
C SER A 854 21.11 -48.03 -3.50
N SER A 855 20.50 -46.86 -3.74
CA SER A 855 19.10 -46.71 -4.13
C SER A 855 18.99 -45.73 -5.32
N GLY A 856 17.77 -45.48 -5.79
CA GLY A 856 17.51 -44.47 -6.83
C GLY A 856 17.64 -43.02 -6.34
N ASP A 857 17.61 -42.79 -5.02
CA ASP A 857 17.84 -41.48 -4.42
C ASP A 857 19.35 -41.29 -4.22
N VAL A 858 19.96 -40.33 -4.91
CA VAL A 858 21.42 -40.17 -4.92
C VAL A 858 21.96 -39.56 -3.63
N ALA A 859 23.06 -40.12 -3.12
CA ALA A 859 23.68 -39.70 -1.86
C ALA A 859 24.24 -38.27 -1.88
N SER A 860 24.46 -37.66 -3.04
CA SER A 860 24.90 -36.26 -3.13
C SER A 860 23.85 -35.26 -2.64
N ASN A 861 22.56 -35.62 -2.66
CA ASN A 861 21.47 -34.73 -2.27
C ASN A 861 21.55 -34.29 -0.81
N LEU A 862 22.17 -35.07 0.08
CA LEU A 862 22.33 -34.68 1.50
C LEU A 862 23.36 -33.57 1.73
N LEU A 863 24.07 -33.12 0.68
CA LEU A 863 25.14 -32.13 0.72
C LEU A 863 24.83 -30.86 -0.10
N ASP A 864 23.66 -30.77 -0.74
CA ASP A 864 23.36 -29.75 -1.75
C ASP A 864 22.82 -28.42 -1.17
N GLY A 865 22.45 -28.39 0.12
CA GLY A 865 21.97 -27.18 0.78
C GLY A 865 20.50 -26.87 0.50
N SER A 866 19.75 -27.83 -0.03
CA SER A 866 18.34 -27.75 -0.37
C SER A 866 17.52 -28.77 0.43
N MET A 867 16.68 -28.26 1.33
CA MET A 867 15.68 -29.07 2.02
C MET A 867 14.61 -29.66 1.07
N ALA A 868 14.58 -29.28 -0.22
CA ALA A 868 13.65 -29.83 -1.20
C ALA A 868 14.08 -31.22 -1.70
N THR A 869 15.36 -31.55 -1.64
CA THR A 869 15.98 -32.79 -2.15
C THR A 869 16.39 -33.70 -0.99
N ARG A 870 16.51 -35.02 -1.23
CA ARG A 870 16.92 -35.99 -0.18
C ARG A 870 17.68 -37.19 -0.74
N TRP A 871 18.43 -37.84 0.13
CA TRP A 871 18.91 -39.22 -0.02
C TRP A 871 18.04 -40.18 0.82
N SER A 872 17.86 -41.43 0.36
CA SER A 872 17.25 -42.50 1.16
C SER A 872 17.85 -43.87 0.89
N THR A 873 17.69 -44.80 1.84
CA THR A 873 18.10 -46.21 1.68
C THR A 873 17.26 -46.99 0.66
N GLY A 874 16.08 -46.50 0.29
CA GLY A 874 15.13 -47.18 -0.61
C GLY A 874 14.59 -48.52 -0.09
N THR A 875 14.88 -48.87 1.17
CA THR A 875 14.47 -50.10 1.82
C THR A 875 14.33 -49.87 3.33
N ALA A 876 13.62 -50.78 4.01
CA ALA A 876 13.39 -50.72 5.46
C ALA A 876 14.72 -50.64 6.23
N MET A 877 14.71 -49.90 7.35
CA MET A 877 15.88 -49.76 8.21
C MET A 877 16.32 -51.09 8.79
N ALA A 878 17.57 -51.45 8.53
CA ALA A 878 18.21 -52.63 9.08
C ALA A 878 19.63 -52.29 9.56
N PRO A 879 20.09 -52.87 10.69
CA PRO A 879 21.43 -52.63 11.20
C PRO A 879 22.51 -52.92 10.15
N GLY A 880 23.48 -52.01 10.01
CA GLY A 880 24.58 -52.12 9.07
C GLY A 880 24.41 -51.30 7.79
N GLN A 881 23.25 -50.69 7.55
CA GLN A 881 23.10 -49.66 6.53
C GLN A 881 24.00 -48.47 6.85
N SER A 882 24.66 -47.89 5.85
CA SER A 882 25.66 -46.85 6.11
C SER A 882 25.72 -45.76 5.04
N LEU A 883 26.17 -44.59 5.49
CA LEU A 883 26.50 -43.43 4.68
C LEU A 883 27.95 -43.03 4.94
N THR A 884 28.71 -42.71 3.89
CA THR A 884 30.08 -42.20 3.97
C THR A 884 30.21 -40.87 3.24
N VAL A 885 30.81 -39.87 3.88
CA VAL A 885 31.10 -38.54 3.33
C VAL A 885 32.62 -38.34 3.25
N ASP A 886 33.11 -37.95 2.08
CA ASP A 886 34.49 -37.51 1.82
C ASP A 886 34.54 -35.98 1.75
N MET A 887 35.16 -35.36 2.75
CA MET A 887 35.30 -33.91 2.85
C MET A 887 36.44 -33.34 1.98
N LYS A 888 37.11 -34.19 1.18
CA LYS A 888 38.26 -33.92 0.30
C LYS A 888 39.56 -33.49 0.99
N ALA A 889 39.48 -32.99 2.21
CA ALA A 889 40.62 -32.69 3.07
C ALA A 889 40.29 -33.03 4.53
N ALA A 890 41.31 -33.28 5.34
CA ALA A 890 41.13 -33.49 6.77
C ALA A 890 40.62 -32.22 7.45
N LYS A 891 39.58 -32.36 8.28
CA LYS A 891 38.94 -31.28 9.04
C LYS A 891 38.80 -31.72 10.50
N SER A 892 39.04 -30.79 11.42
CA SER A 892 38.64 -30.96 12.82
C SER A 892 37.13 -30.91 12.90
N ILE A 893 36.48 -31.98 13.32
CA ILE A 893 35.02 -32.07 13.45
C ILE A 893 34.66 -32.47 14.87
N SER A 894 33.67 -31.79 15.44
CA SER A 894 33.20 -32.05 16.81
C SER A 894 31.70 -32.31 16.89
N LYS A 895 30.97 -32.07 15.79
CA LYS A 895 29.53 -32.29 15.71
C LYS A 895 29.10 -32.65 14.29
N LEU A 896 28.12 -33.55 14.21
CA LEU A 896 27.42 -33.96 13.00
C LEU A 896 25.91 -33.78 13.22
N VAL A 897 25.21 -33.22 12.25
CA VAL A 897 23.75 -33.09 12.25
C VAL A 897 23.21 -33.76 11.00
N MET A 898 22.26 -34.68 11.17
CA MET A 898 21.48 -35.27 10.08
C MET A 898 20.05 -34.77 10.20
N ASP A 899 19.54 -34.14 9.14
CA ASP A 899 18.21 -33.54 9.10
C ASP A 899 17.35 -34.26 8.05
N SER A 900 16.23 -34.83 8.50
CA SER A 900 15.21 -35.45 7.66
C SER A 900 13.87 -34.70 7.69
N THR A 901 13.84 -33.43 8.11
CA THR A 901 12.63 -32.61 8.26
C THR A 901 11.82 -32.55 6.96
N GLY A 902 10.55 -32.94 7.01
CA GLY A 902 9.72 -33.20 5.81
C GLY A 902 9.75 -34.66 5.34
N SER A 903 10.39 -35.54 6.11
CA SER A 903 10.36 -37.00 6.11
C SER A 903 10.46 -37.46 7.58
N ASP A 904 9.54 -36.97 8.42
CA ASP A 904 9.74 -36.86 9.87
C ASP A 904 9.87 -38.17 10.63
N ASN A 905 9.52 -39.29 10.00
CA ASN A 905 9.62 -40.63 10.57
C ASN A 905 10.83 -41.44 10.05
N ASP A 906 11.62 -40.88 9.13
CA ASP A 906 12.66 -41.58 8.36
C ASP A 906 14.08 -41.32 8.91
N TYR A 907 14.22 -40.95 10.18
CA TYR A 907 15.51 -40.72 10.84
C TYR A 907 16.17 -42.00 11.39
N ALA A 908 17.49 -42.02 11.56
CA ALA A 908 18.20 -43.18 12.10
C ALA A 908 17.73 -43.54 13.53
N ARG A 909 17.21 -44.77 13.73
CA ARG A 909 16.76 -45.24 15.05
C ARG A 909 17.89 -45.55 16.03
N GLY A 910 19.03 -45.98 15.48
CA GLY A 910 20.29 -46.11 16.18
C GLY A 910 21.41 -45.74 15.21
N TYR A 911 22.51 -45.19 15.71
CA TYR A 911 23.65 -44.84 14.89
C TYR A 911 24.98 -45.06 15.60
N GLN A 912 26.02 -45.28 14.80
CA GLN A 912 27.42 -45.20 15.16
C GLN A 912 28.16 -44.33 14.16
N VAL A 913 29.02 -43.44 14.64
CA VAL A 913 29.83 -42.54 13.80
C VAL A 913 31.28 -42.97 13.87
N PHE A 914 31.90 -43.08 12.70
CA PHE A 914 33.31 -43.42 12.51
C PHE A 914 33.98 -42.34 11.68
N VAL A 915 35.30 -42.20 11.83
CA VAL A 915 36.12 -41.26 11.06
C VAL A 915 37.35 -41.95 10.50
N SER A 916 37.85 -41.45 9.37
CA SER A 916 39.05 -41.98 8.72
C SER A 916 39.81 -40.89 7.97
N ASN A 917 41.12 -41.07 7.78
CA ASN A 917 41.93 -40.20 6.92
C ASN A 917 42.14 -40.79 5.51
N ASP A 918 41.96 -42.10 5.31
CA ASP A 918 42.21 -42.80 4.05
C ASP A 918 40.94 -43.43 3.42
N GLY A 919 39.82 -43.46 4.15
CA GLY A 919 38.55 -44.00 3.68
C GLY A 919 38.43 -45.53 3.76
N THR A 920 39.48 -46.23 4.19
CA THR A 920 39.50 -47.70 4.29
C THR A 920 39.71 -48.18 5.73
N ASN A 921 40.49 -47.46 6.54
CA ASN A 921 40.75 -47.75 7.95
C ASN A 921 39.90 -46.85 8.87
N TRP A 922 38.93 -47.43 9.58
CA TRP A 922 37.88 -46.68 10.29
C TRP A 922 37.97 -46.68 11.83
N GLY A 923 38.82 -47.51 12.42
CA GLY A 923 38.94 -47.61 13.89
C GLY A 923 37.63 -47.95 14.61
N SER A 924 37.54 -47.60 15.89
CA SER A 924 36.32 -47.72 16.70
C SER A 924 35.37 -46.54 16.49
N ALA A 925 34.08 -46.74 16.78
CA ALA A 925 33.10 -45.65 16.72
C ALA A 925 33.49 -44.53 17.70
N ILE A 926 33.46 -43.28 17.22
CA ILE A 926 33.75 -42.08 18.02
C ILE A 926 32.50 -41.53 18.72
N ALA A 927 31.32 -41.94 18.28
CA ALA A 927 30.04 -41.63 18.89
C ALA A 927 29.01 -42.71 18.54
N SER A 928 28.07 -42.95 19.44
CA SER A 928 26.90 -43.79 19.19
C SER A 928 25.69 -43.24 19.92
N GLY A 929 24.49 -43.55 19.42
CA GLY A 929 23.26 -43.07 20.04
C GLY A 929 22.01 -43.56 19.32
N ALA A 930 20.87 -43.04 19.75
CA ALA A 930 19.57 -43.27 19.12
C ALA A 930 18.99 -41.94 18.63
N GLY A 931 18.35 -41.95 17.47
CA GLY A 931 17.56 -40.81 17.01
C GLY A 931 16.17 -40.85 17.64
N THR A 932 15.64 -39.69 17.99
CA THR A 932 14.29 -39.52 18.57
C THR A 932 13.39 -38.60 17.75
N GLY A 933 13.87 -38.13 16.60
CA GLY A 933 13.15 -37.23 15.71
C GLY A 933 13.96 -36.89 14.45
N PRO A 934 13.39 -36.08 13.54
CA PRO A 934 13.94 -35.79 12.22
C PRO A 934 15.31 -35.11 12.23
N ILE A 935 15.66 -34.40 13.30
CA ILE A 935 16.98 -33.79 13.46
C ILE A 935 17.79 -34.62 14.46
N VAL A 936 18.76 -35.37 13.96
CA VAL A 936 19.68 -36.16 14.76
C VAL A 936 21.00 -35.42 14.87
N THR A 937 21.27 -34.87 16.05
CA THR A 937 22.55 -34.21 16.37
C THR A 937 23.45 -35.15 17.14
N VAL A 938 24.68 -35.28 16.69
CA VAL A 938 25.73 -36.09 17.30
C VAL A 938 26.90 -35.20 17.65
N THR A 939 27.22 -35.08 18.93
CA THR A 939 28.39 -34.34 19.42
C THR A 939 29.44 -35.30 19.95
N PHE A 940 30.70 -35.06 19.64
CA PHE A 940 31.83 -35.87 20.09
C PHE A 940 33.06 -35.01 20.31
N ALA A 941 34.06 -35.54 21.01
CA ALA A 941 35.35 -34.87 21.15
C ALA A 941 35.96 -34.62 19.76
N ALA A 942 36.51 -33.42 19.53
CA ALA A 942 37.01 -33.02 18.22
C ALA A 942 37.95 -34.07 17.60
N GLN A 943 37.63 -34.52 16.39
CA GLN A 943 38.39 -35.48 15.61
C GLN A 943 38.91 -34.80 14.34
N ASN A 944 40.21 -34.92 14.05
CA ASN A 944 40.75 -34.45 12.78
C ASN A 944 40.75 -35.60 11.76
N ALA A 945 39.85 -35.54 10.79
CA ALA A 945 39.65 -36.61 9.81
C ALA A 945 39.17 -36.08 8.46
N ARG A 946 39.39 -36.84 7.37
CA ARG A 946 38.91 -36.50 6.03
C ARG A 946 37.54 -37.12 5.72
N TYR A 947 37.28 -38.31 6.24
CA TYR A 947 36.07 -39.08 5.97
C TYR A 947 35.24 -39.26 7.24
N VAL A 948 33.92 -39.20 7.09
CA VAL A 948 32.96 -39.55 8.16
C VAL A 948 32.05 -40.65 7.64
N LYS A 949 31.84 -41.70 8.43
CA LYS A 949 30.90 -42.78 8.14
C LYS A 949 29.88 -42.89 9.27
N VAL A 950 28.61 -42.89 8.92
CA VAL A 950 27.51 -43.16 9.83
C VAL A 950 26.94 -44.53 9.49
N VAL A 951 26.93 -45.43 10.47
CA VAL A 951 26.30 -46.74 10.38
C VAL A 951 25.03 -46.69 11.22
N GLN A 952 23.88 -46.91 10.58
CA GLN A 952 22.61 -47.07 11.26
C GLN A 952 22.58 -48.46 11.93
N THR A 953 22.08 -48.53 13.17
CA THR A 953 22.11 -49.75 13.99
C THR A 953 20.74 -50.22 14.49
N GLY A 954 19.66 -49.52 14.13
CA GLY A 954 18.30 -49.86 14.56
C GLY A 954 17.50 -50.62 13.50
N THR A 955 16.30 -51.07 13.86
CA THR A 955 15.37 -51.71 12.92
C THR A 955 14.06 -50.92 12.90
N ALA A 956 13.55 -50.61 11.71
CA ALA A 956 12.23 -49.99 11.53
C ALA A 956 11.68 -50.34 10.14
N THR A 957 10.35 -50.32 10.01
CA THR A 957 9.67 -50.53 8.71
C THR A 957 9.77 -49.30 7.80
N SER A 958 10.03 -48.12 8.36
CA SER A 958 10.34 -46.90 7.59
C SER A 958 11.74 -46.96 6.96
N TRP A 959 11.95 -46.15 5.92
CA TRP A 959 13.26 -45.99 5.29
C TRP A 959 14.13 -45.03 6.10
N TRP A 960 15.45 -45.11 5.95
CA TRP A 960 16.34 -44.08 6.48
C TRP A 960 16.62 -43.05 5.39
N SER A 961 16.31 -41.78 5.66
CA SER A 961 16.53 -40.67 4.75
C SER A 961 17.19 -39.48 5.44
N ILE A 962 17.90 -38.67 4.64
CA ILE A 962 18.54 -37.43 5.08
C ILE A 962 18.38 -36.42 3.94
N ARG A 963 17.85 -35.24 4.27
CA ARG A 963 17.79 -34.07 3.39
C ARG A 963 19.07 -33.27 3.49
N GLU A 964 19.57 -33.05 4.69
CA GLU A 964 20.82 -32.30 4.90
C GLU A 964 21.69 -32.94 5.98
N LEU A 965 22.97 -33.16 5.67
CA LEU A 965 24.00 -33.55 6.63
C LEU A 965 25.04 -32.45 6.78
N ASN A 966 25.20 -31.96 8.00
CA ASN A 966 26.12 -30.88 8.34
C ASN A 966 27.19 -31.35 9.34
N LEU A 967 28.45 -31.03 9.06
CA LEU A 967 29.58 -31.24 9.96
C LEU A 967 30.09 -29.90 10.48
N TYR A 968 30.55 -29.87 11.72
CA TYR A 968 30.90 -28.64 12.40
C TYR A 968 32.29 -28.77 13.05
N SER A 969 33.03 -27.65 13.05
CA SER A 969 34.41 -27.55 13.54
C SER A 969 34.62 -27.95 15.00
#